data_AF-A0A3P3G0S2-F1
#
_entry.id   AF-A0A3P3G0S2-F1
#
_cell.length_a   1.000
_cell.length_b   1.000
_cell.length_c   1.000
_cell.angle_alpha   90.00
_cell.angle_beta   90.00
_cell.angle_gamma   90.00
#
_symmetry.space_group_name_H-M   'P 1'
#
loop_
_entity.id
_entity.type
_entity.pdbx_description
1 polymer ?
#
loop_
_entity_poly.entity_id
_entity_poly.type
_entity_poly.pdbx_seq_one_letter_code
_entity_poly.pdbx_strand_id
1 'polypeptide(L)'
;MSMDQTGMERADIAFEVNGTAVSVSVPPVRRLSQVLRDELRLTGTKVGCDAGDCGACTVLVDGNPVCACLVPAASVSGSSVTTVEGLANGRLSALQASFLEHGAAQCGICTPGLLVAATALLERNPTPSEAETQDALGGVLCRCTGYRKIVAAVMQASRHMNGVDPRLPKAGHAVGASPIRLDGVPKVTGDEKFGGDSFPADALGVLVVRSPHHHARFSFGDLESWAKAHPGIVGVFTAADIPGHNCFGVIGPFADQPALADGFARFRGEAVALVAGEREAILDLDLADFPVAWTELPHVLRPGEAKADGASLIHSHRPANLLTSGFVVRGDPDAALAAAVVTASGAIETSFVEHAYIEPEAGYACMDGDTLVVVACTQAPYMDRDDTAKVLGLPVDKVCIVPTATGGGFGSKLDVSLQPLIGLVAMKTGRPAALAYTRNESMVSTTKRHPAEMKATIGADAEGRVTGMVFSGDFNTGAYASWGPTVANRVPVHASGPYDTPNYRATGYAIHTNGPIAGAFRGFGVPQATIMQETLYDELAGKLGMDRLELRLKNCLRNGSETVTGQCLESGVGIGECLESLRPHWARALAEAEAFNAVNMASKRGVGIASCWYGCGNTSLPNPSTIKVGISASGDVVLHQGAVDIGQGSNTVITQICADALGLPLEKFRLKGADTAITPDAGKTSASRQTFVTGKAAEKAGRALREKILRFANVSDRATIALDGASISIREGEATRRIDLTALKAGADGLVFVAEETYDPPTLPLDAKGQGKPYAVYGYGAQIAELEVDLKLGTVKLIKITAAHDVGKAINPVLVEGQIEGGIAQGIGMALMEEYIPGRTENLHDYLIPTIGDVPPVEHILIEVPDPEGPFGAKGLGEHVLIPTAPAILNAIRHATGVLVTKVPATPSRILAAIREKEARR
;
A
#
# COMPACT_ATOMS: atom_id res chain seq x y z
N MET A 1 -18.44 -40.49 35.00
CA MET A 1 -17.08 -39.96 35.21
C MET A 1 -16.97 -38.74 34.32
N SER A 2 -17.01 -37.55 34.92
CA SER A 2 -16.92 -36.27 34.22
C SER A 2 -15.55 -36.15 33.58
N MET A 3 -15.51 -35.95 32.27
CA MET A 3 -14.35 -35.36 31.61
C MET A 3 -14.36 -33.89 32.03
N ASP A 4 -13.59 -33.60 33.08
CA ASP A 4 -13.20 -32.24 33.43
C ASP A 4 -12.49 -31.66 32.22
N GLN A 5 -12.99 -30.53 31.70
CA GLN A 5 -12.38 -29.81 30.58
C GLN A 5 -11.00 -29.34 31.03
N THR A 6 -9.98 -30.03 30.54
CA THR A 6 -8.57 -29.75 30.79
C THR A 6 -8.22 -28.36 30.26
N GLY A 7 -8.14 -27.37 31.13
CA GLY A 7 -7.20 -26.28 30.90
C GLY A 7 -5.83 -26.91 30.65
N MET A 8 -5.19 -26.60 29.53
CA MET A 8 -3.89 -27.19 29.18
C MET A 8 -2.91 -27.00 30.34
N GLU A 9 -2.34 -28.11 30.83
CA GLU A 9 -1.39 -28.12 31.94
C GLU A 9 -0.21 -27.17 31.61
N ARG A 10 -0.01 -26.15 32.45
CA ARG A 10 1.09 -25.19 32.30
C ARG A 10 2.37 -25.81 32.86
N ALA A 11 3.49 -25.55 32.21
CA ALA A 11 4.82 -25.97 32.66
C ALA A 11 5.76 -24.77 32.75
N ASP A 12 6.68 -24.81 33.71
CA ASP A 12 7.75 -23.83 33.82
C ASP A 12 8.82 -24.10 32.77
N ILE A 13 8.90 -23.24 31.75
CA ILE A 13 9.87 -23.33 30.67
C ILE A 13 10.99 -22.32 30.94
N ALA A 14 12.19 -22.83 31.21
CA ALA A 14 13.37 -22.01 31.50
C ALA A 14 14.34 -22.01 30.30
N PHE A 15 14.78 -20.82 29.87
CA PHE A 15 15.68 -20.61 28.74
C PHE A 15 16.40 -19.26 28.84
N GLU A 16 17.33 -18.97 27.94
CA GLU A 16 17.99 -17.66 27.86
C GLU A 16 17.39 -16.85 26.70
N VAL A 17 17.08 -15.58 26.90
CA VAL A 17 16.65 -14.66 25.84
C VAL A 17 17.52 -13.40 25.85
N ASN A 18 18.13 -13.07 24.71
CA ASN A 18 19.03 -11.92 24.55
C ASN A 18 20.11 -11.84 25.65
N GLY A 19 20.69 -12.99 26.05
CA GLY A 19 21.69 -13.08 27.12
C GLY A 19 21.15 -13.04 28.56
N THR A 20 19.84 -13.04 28.76
CA THR A 20 19.20 -13.03 30.09
C THR A 20 18.43 -14.32 30.34
N ALA A 21 18.70 -15.00 31.46
CA ALA A 21 17.94 -16.18 31.88
C ALA A 21 16.51 -15.81 32.27
N VAL A 22 15.52 -16.53 31.73
CA VAL A 22 14.08 -16.34 31.99
C VAL A 22 13.42 -17.68 32.30
N SER A 23 12.30 -17.62 33.03
CA SER A 23 11.40 -18.75 33.26
C SER A 23 9.96 -18.28 33.16
N VAL A 24 9.16 -18.95 32.33
CA VAL A 24 7.76 -18.62 32.09
C VAL A 24 6.88 -19.85 32.30
N SER A 25 5.76 -19.67 32.98
CA SER A 25 4.80 -20.75 33.22
C SER A 25 3.70 -20.69 32.17
N VAL A 26 3.77 -21.52 31.13
CA VAL A 26 2.85 -21.50 29.97
C VAL A 26 2.51 -22.92 29.52
N PRO A 27 1.45 -23.13 28.72
CA PRO A 27 1.23 -24.43 28.10
C PRO A 27 2.42 -24.85 27.21
N PRO A 28 2.93 -26.09 27.30
CA PRO A 28 4.09 -26.56 26.54
C PRO A 28 4.03 -26.33 25.02
N VAL A 29 2.81 -26.39 24.45
CA VAL A 29 2.54 -26.23 23.02
C VAL A 29 2.28 -24.78 22.59
N ARG A 30 2.26 -23.82 23.54
CA ARG A 30 2.14 -22.38 23.22
C ARG A 30 3.28 -22.00 22.27
N ARG A 31 2.98 -21.18 21.26
CA ARG A 31 3.99 -20.78 20.27
C ARG A 31 5.02 -19.85 20.92
N LEU A 32 6.29 -20.01 20.56
CA LEU A 32 7.39 -19.16 21.04
C LEU A 32 7.14 -17.69 20.72
N SER A 33 6.56 -17.38 19.55
CA SER A 33 6.16 -16.01 19.22
C SER A 33 5.20 -15.38 20.23
N GLN A 34 4.23 -16.14 20.75
CA GLN A 34 3.31 -15.67 21.78
C GLN A 34 4.03 -15.51 23.12
N VAL A 35 4.91 -16.46 23.49
CA VAL A 35 5.73 -16.33 24.72
C VAL A 35 6.59 -15.07 24.68
N LEU A 36 7.32 -14.84 23.59
CA LEU A 36 8.18 -13.67 23.43
C LEU A 36 7.37 -12.37 23.49
N ARG A 37 6.23 -12.30 22.81
CA ARG A 37 5.45 -11.06 22.70
C ARG A 37 4.57 -10.77 23.92
N ASP A 38 3.87 -11.78 24.42
CA ASP A 38 2.79 -11.60 25.38
C ASP A 38 3.28 -11.73 26.82
N GLU A 39 4.18 -12.70 27.09
CA GLU A 39 4.74 -12.93 28.42
C GLU A 39 5.99 -12.07 28.65
N LEU A 40 6.90 -12.01 27.67
CA LEU A 40 8.20 -11.32 27.81
C LEU A 40 8.21 -9.89 27.22
N ARG A 41 7.12 -9.47 26.56
CA ARG A 41 6.97 -8.12 25.96
C ARG A 41 8.01 -7.76 24.89
N LEU A 42 8.64 -8.76 24.27
CA LEU A 42 9.56 -8.64 23.14
C LEU A 42 8.78 -8.54 21.82
N THR A 43 8.06 -7.43 21.68
CA THR A 43 7.18 -7.14 20.53
C THR A 43 7.92 -6.89 19.22
N GLY A 44 9.26 -6.81 19.22
CA GLY A 44 10.07 -6.77 18.02
C GLY A 44 9.98 -8.07 17.21
N THR A 45 9.63 -9.18 17.85
CA THR A 45 9.22 -10.42 17.16
C THR A 45 7.84 -10.21 16.54
N LYS A 46 7.78 -9.82 15.26
CA LYS A 46 6.52 -9.48 14.57
C LYS A 46 5.79 -10.74 14.08
N VAL A 47 4.45 -10.76 14.15
CA VAL A 47 3.62 -11.87 13.67
C VAL A 47 2.74 -11.38 12.53
N GLY A 48 2.79 -12.09 11.39
CA GLY A 48 2.08 -11.72 10.17
C GLY A 48 1.20 -12.84 9.61
N CYS A 49 1.82 -13.89 9.07
CA CYS A 49 1.08 -15.08 8.57
C CYS A 49 0.65 -16.04 9.69
N ASP A 50 1.43 -16.07 10.78
CA ASP A 50 1.31 -17.03 11.88
C ASP A 50 1.28 -18.52 11.43
N ALA A 51 1.96 -18.81 10.32
CA ALA A 51 2.01 -20.14 9.68
C ALA A 51 3.40 -20.50 9.10
N GLY A 52 4.42 -19.66 9.32
CA GLY A 52 5.78 -19.87 8.82
C GLY A 52 6.07 -19.34 7.41
N ASP A 53 5.06 -18.85 6.69
CA ASP A 53 5.23 -18.40 5.29
C ASP A 53 5.96 -17.05 5.14
N CYS A 54 5.78 -16.12 6.08
CA CYS A 54 6.25 -14.73 5.91
C CYS A 54 7.63 -14.42 6.53
N GLY A 55 8.11 -15.25 7.46
CA GLY A 55 9.38 -15.03 8.17
C GLY A 55 9.47 -13.79 9.07
N ALA A 56 8.41 -12.99 9.24
CA ALA A 56 8.44 -11.77 10.07
C ALA A 56 8.78 -12.05 11.56
N CYS A 57 8.45 -13.26 12.04
CA CYS A 57 8.70 -13.73 13.39
C CYS A 57 10.05 -14.47 13.54
N THR A 58 10.99 -14.26 12.62
CA THR A 58 12.28 -14.96 12.65
C THR A 58 13.07 -14.56 13.90
N VAL A 59 13.49 -15.56 14.67
CA VAL A 59 14.39 -15.46 15.84
C VAL A 59 15.55 -16.43 15.65
N LEU A 60 16.64 -16.27 16.40
CA LEU A 60 17.67 -17.32 16.48
C LEU A 60 17.38 -18.21 17.68
N VAL A 61 17.42 -19.53 17.49
CA VAL A 61 17.48 -20.52 18.57
C VAL A 61 18.81 -21.25 18.44
N ASP A 62 19.68 -21.10 19.43
CA ASP A 62 21.05 -21.64 19.44
C ASP A 62 21.83 -21.25 18.15
N GLY A 63 21.67 -20.00 17.71
CA GLY A 63 22.30 -19.44 16.51
C GLY A 63 21.60 -19.75 15.18
N ASN A 64 20.55 -20.58 15.17
CA ASN A 64 19.84 -20.97 13.95
C ASN A 64 18.56 -20.15 13.74
N PRO A 65 18.34 -19.56 12.55
CA PRO A 65 17.12 -18.81 12.26
C PRO A 65 15.91 -19.74 12.17
N VAL A 66 14.86 -19.45 12.94
CA VAL A 66 13.59 -20.20 12.95
C VAL A 66 12.40 -19.25 13.00
N CYS A 67 11.27 -19.67 12.44
CA CYS A 67 10.00 -18.95 12.58
C CYS A 67 9.39 -19.21 13.95
N ALA A 68 9.39 -18.22 14.86
CA ALA A 68 8.88 -18.39 16.22
C ALA A 68 7.39 -18.78 16.30
N CYS A 69 6.60 -18.57 15.25
CA CYS A 69 5.20 -19.04 15.18
C CYS A 69 5.07 -20.57 15.03
N LEU A 70 6.12 -21.27 14.60
CA LEU A 70 6.13 -22.72 14.42
C LEU A 70 6.82 -23.48 15.56
N VAL A 71 7.43 -22.77 16.51
CA VAL A 71 8.22 -23.37 17.59
C VAL A 71 7.38 -23.46 18.87
N PRO A 72 7.11 -24.66 19.41
CA PRO A 72 6.50 -24.81 20.73
C PRO A 72 7.41 -24.30 21.85
N ALA A 73 6.83 -23.71 22.89
CA ALA A 73 7.57 -23.18 24.04
C ALA A 73 8.46 -24.24 24.70
N ALA A 74 7.96 -25.46 24.88
CA ALA A 74 8.74 -26.54 25.49
C ALA A 74 10.01 -26.90 24.71
N SER A 75 10.05 -26.65 23.40
CA SER A 75 11.19 -26.97 22.54
C SER A 75 12.39 -26.06 22.76
N VAL A 76 12.23 -24.90 23.42
CA VAL A 76 13.34 -23.98 23.72
C VAL A 76 13.87 -24.10 25.15
N SER A 77 13.40 -25.08 25.93
CA SER A 77 13.89 -25.29 27.29
C SER A 77 15.40 -25.52 27.30
N GLY A 78 16.15 -24.65 27.98
CA GLY A 78 17.61 -24.68 28.06
C GLY A 78 18.35 -24.11 26.85
N SER A 79 17.65 -23.65 25.82
CA SER A 79 18.26 -22.99 24.63
C SER A 79 18.53 -21.50 24.86
N SER A 80 19.35 -20.91 23.99
CA SER A 80 19.51 -19.46 23.88
C SER A 80 18.69 -18.92 22.70
N VAL A 81 17.90 -17.88 22.96
CA VAL A 81 17.02 -17.23 21.98
C VAL A 81 17.48 -15.79 21.75
N THR A 82 17.73 -15.42 20.49
CA THR A 82 18.06 -14.04 20.11
C THR A 82 16.96 -13.44 19.25
N THR A 83 16.47 -12.29 19.67
CA THR A 83 15.45 -11.47 18.99
C THR A 83 16.09 -10.20 18.41
N VAL A 84 15.32 -9.36 17.71
CA VAL A 84 15.85 -8.08 17.19
C VAL A 84 16.33 -7.16 18.31
N GLU A 85 15.67 -7.20 19.47
CA GLU A 85 16.02 -6.44 20.66
C GLU A 85 17.43 -6.80 21.17
N GLY A 86 17.87 -8.05 20.96
CA GLY A 86 19.20 -8.52 21.33
C GLY A 86 20.31 -8.12 20.35
N LEU A 87 19.99 -7.50 19.21
CA LEU A 87 20.99 -7.08 18.22
C LEU A 87 21.68 -5.77 18.60
N ALA A 88 21.05 -4.96 19.46
CA ALA A 88 21.56 -3.66 19.90
C ALA A 88 22.07 -3.72 21.35
N ASN A 89 23.36 -3.44 21.57
CA ASN A 89 23.99 -3.43 22.90
C ASN A 89 24.26 -1.98 23.36
N GLY A 90 23.20 -1.19 23.53
CA GLY A 90 23.28 0.25 23.84
C GLY A 90 23.68 1.14 22.65
N ARG A 91 23.96 0.54 21.50
CA ARG A 91 24.16 1.18 20.18
C ARG A 91 23.65 0.25 19.08
N LEU A 92 23.28 0.83 17.94
CA LEU A 92 22.90 0.05 16.76
C LEU A 92 24.04 -0.86 16.31
N SER A 93 23.70 -2.08 15.87
CA SER A 93 24.64 -2.94 15.18
C SER A 93 25.02 -2.35 13.80
N ALA A 94 26.13 -2.81 13.23
CA ALA A 94 26.55 -2.39 11.89
C ALA A 94 25.49 -2.75 10.82
N LEU A 95 24.77 -3.86 11.01
CA LEU A 95 23.67 -4.26 10.15
C LEU A 95 22.45 -3.32 10.27
N GLN A 96 22.03 -2.99 11.49
CA GLN A 96 20.95 -2.02 11.73
C GLN A 96 21.29 -0.66 11.15
N ALA A 97 22.55 -0.22 11.31
CA ALA A 97 23.04 1.03 10.75
C ALA A 97 23.00 1.03 9.21
N SER A 98 23.50 -0.05 8.59
CA SER A 98 23.46 -0.23 7.14
C SER A 98 22.04 -0.21 6.57
N PHE A 99 21.08 -0.83 7.27
CA PHE A 99 19.66 -0.79 6.86
C PHE A 99 19.09 0.63 6.82
N LEU A 100 19.44 1.47 7.79
CA LEU A 100 19.02 2.87 7.83
C LEU A 100 19.62 3.68 6.68
N GLU A 101 20.92 3.52 6.41
CA GLU A 101 21.62 4.28 5.37
C GLU A 101 21.17 3.91 3.95
N HIS A 102 20.88 2.63 3.69
CA HIS A 102 20.38 2.17 2.40
C HIS A 102 18.89 2.45 2.19
N GLY A 103 18.13 2.78 3.25
CA GLY A 103 16.67 2.86 3.18
C GLY A 103 16.01 1.48 3.01
N ALA A 104 16.61 0.44 3.59
CA ALA A 104 16.14 -0.94 3.51
C ALA A 104 14.91 -1.23 4.40
N ALA A 105 14.47 -0.25 5.19
CA ALA A 105 13.24 -0.30 5.98
C ALA A 105 12.23 0.76 5.50
N GLN A 106 11.08 0.29 4.99
CA GLN A 106 9.92 1.13 4.64
C GLN A 106 8.88 1.11 5.77
N CYS A 107 7.90 0.20 5.71
CA CYS A 107 6.90 0.07 6.78
C CYS A 107 7.52 -0.48 8.07
N GLY A 108 8.56 -1.32 7.97
CA GLY A 108 9.32 -1.84 9.11
C GLY A 108 8.85 -3.17 9.67
N ILE A 109 7.67 -3.68 9.31
CA ILE A 109 7.13 -4.90 9.94
C ILE A 109 7.96 -6.18 9.68
N CYS A 110 8.58 -6.31 8.50
CA CYS A 110 9.46 -7.45 8.19
C CYS A 110 10.91 -7.21 8.62
N THR A 111 11.27 -5.97 8.98
CA THR A 111 12.65 -5.56 9.24
C THR A 111 13.28 -6.35 10.39
N PRO A 112 12.60 -6.58 11.54
CA PRO A 112 13.13 -7.46 12.59
C PRO A 112 13.54 -8.85 12.09
N GLY A 113 12.64 -9.56 11.39
CA GLY A 113 12.93 -10.90 10.88
C GLY A 113 14.08 -10.92 9.87
N LEU A 114 14.14 -9.90 8.99
CA LEU A 114 15.25 -9.74 8.03
C LEU A 114 16.60 -9.52 8.74
N LEU A 115 16.62 -8.65 9.76
CA LEU A 115 17.83 -8.35 10.52
C LEU A 115 18.33 -9.58 11.28
N VAL A 116 17.43 -10.34 11.90
CA VAL A 116 17.80 -11.54 12.64
C VAL A 116 18.34 -12.63 11.69
N ALA A 117 17.65 -12.88 10.57
CA ALA A 117 18.11 -13.83 9.55
C ALA A 117 19.48 -13.43 8.97
N ALA A 118 19.67 -12.15 8.65
CA ALA A 118 20.94 -11.63 8.14
C ALA A 118 22.08 -11.71 9.17
N THR A 119 21.79 -11.50 10.46
CA THR A 119 22.80 -11.66 11.53
C THR A 119 23.38 -13.08 11.52
N ALA A 120 22.55 -14.12 11.42
CA ALA A 120 23.03 -15.50 11.36
C ALA A 120 23.94 -15.76 10.14
N LEU A 121 23.69 -15.10 9.01
CA LEU A 121 24.59 -15.16 7.85
C LEU A 121 25.92 -14.44 8.14
N LEU A 122 25.85 -13.21 8.65
CA LEU A 122 27.02 -12.36 8.84
C LEU A 122 27.99 -12.87 9.92
N GLU A 123 27.49 -13.60 10.92
CA GLU A 123 28.34 -14.29 11.90
C GLU A 123 29.20 -15.39 11.26
N ARG A 124 28.72 -16.01 10.18
CA ARG A 124 29.46 -17.03 9.42
C ARG A 124 30.32 -16.42 8.32
N ASN A 125 29.80 -15.42 7.62
CA ASN A 125 30.45 -14.73 6.51
C ASN A 125 30.18 -13.22 6.58
N PRO A 126 31.12 -12.39 7.07
CA PRO A 126 30.93 -10.94 7.21
C PRO A 126 30.94 -10.16 5.89
N THR A 127 31.23 -10.81 4.76
CA THR A 127 31.21 -10.21 3.42
C THR A 127 30.52 -11.17 2.43
N PRO A 128 29.22 -11.44 2.61
CA PRO A 128 28.51 -12.41 1.79
C PRO A 128 28.33 -11.90 0.36
N SER A 129 28.26 -12.83 -0.58
CA SER A 129 27.80 -12.57 -1.93
C SER A 129 26.30 -12.27 -1.97
N GLU A 130 25.84 -11.74 -3.11
CA GLU A 130 24.42 -11.54 -3.35
C GLU A 130 23.64 -12.85 -3.27
N ALA A 131 24.15 -13.94 -3.85
CA ALA A 131 23.49 -15.24 -3.83
C ALA A 131 23.37 -15.81 -2.40
N GLU A 132 24.43 -15.75 -1.60
CA GLU A 132 24.38 -16.17 -0.18
C GLU A 132 23.38 -15.33 0.63
N THR A 133 23.29 -14.03 0.32
CA THR A 133 22.34 -13.12 0.97
C THR A 133 20.90 -13.46 0.60
N GLN A 134 20.62 -13.69 -0.68
CA GLN A 134 19.29 -14.07 -1.15
C GLN A 134 18.83 -15.41 -0.58
N ASP A 135 19.73 -16.39 -0.52
CA ASP A 135 19.45 -17.72 0.06
C ASP A 135 19.12 -17.61 1.56
N ALA A 136 19.95 -16.91 2.33
CA ALA A 136 19.74 -16.73 3.77
C ALA A 136 18.44 -15.99 4.12
N LEU A 137 17.99 -15.08 3.25
CA LEU A 137 16.80 -14.27 3.47
C LEU A 137 15.56 -14.79 2.73
N GLY A 138 15.66 -15.89 1.97
CA GLY A 138 14.60 -16.41 1.12
C GLY A 138 13.28 -16.70 1.86
N GLY A 139 13.36 -17.02 3.15
CA GLY A 139 12.20 -17.27 4.01
C GLY A 139 11.53 -16.03 4.61
N VAL A 140 12.01 -14.81 4.34
CA VAL A 140 11.46 -13.57 4.91
C VAL A 140 10.89 -12.68 3.82
N LEU A 141 9.56 -12.57 3.79
CA LEU A 141 8.84 -11.79 2.78
C LEU A 141 8.87 -10.29 3.08
N CYS A 142 9.07 -9.49 2.04
CA CYS A 142 8.93 -8.03 2.09
C CYS A 142 8.06 -7.53 0.95
N ARG A 143 6.96 -6.83 1.29
CA ARG A 143 6.01 -6.29 0.31
C ARG A 143 6.33 -4.85 -0.14
N CYS A 144 7.25 -4.17 0.54
CA CYS A 144 7.46 -2.73 0.36
C CYS A 144 8.69 -2.36 -0.47
N THR A 145 9.81 -3.08 -0.31
CA THR A 145 11.13 -2.58 -0.76
C THR A 145 11.59 -3.15 -2.09
N GLY A 146 11.01 -4.24 -2.58
CA GLY A 146 11.56 -4.96 -3.74
C GLY A 146 12.94 -5.60 -3.49
N TYR A 147 13.31 -5.80 -2.23
CA TYR A 147 14.50 -6.52 -1.75
C TYR A 147 15.89 -5.99 -2.13
N ARG A 148 16.07 -5.23 -3.22
CA ARG A 148 17.40 -4.80 -3.70
C ARG A 148 18.20 -4.03 -2.67
N LYS A 149 17.58 -3.05 -2.01
CA LYS A 149 18.20 -2.29 -0.91
C LYS A 149 18.47 -3.13 0.33
N ILE A 150 17.67 -4.16 0.60
CA ILE A 150 17.91 -5.11 1.70
C ILE A 150 19.18 -5.92 1.42
N VAL A 151 19.28 -6.49 0.21
CA VAL A 151 20.46 -7.25 -0.22
C VAL A 151 21.72 -6.39 -0.12
N ALA A 152 21.66 -5.16 -0.66
CA ALA A 152 22.78 -4.21 -0.59
C ALA A 152 23.18 -3.89 0.87
N ALA A 153 22.19 -3.66 1.75
CA ALA A 153 22.45 -3.34 3.15
C ALA A 153 23.16 -4.49 3.89
N VAL A 154 22.78 -5.74 3.62
CA VAL A 154 23.44 -6.92 4.23
C VAL A 154 24.87 -7.07 3.73
N MET A 155 25.07 -7.06 2.40
CA MET A 155 26.40 -7.19 1.79
C MET A 155 27.38 -6.09 2.23
N GLN A 156 26.85 -4.91 2.60
CA GLN A 156 27.65 -3.74 3.01
C GLN A 156 27.66 -3.49 4.53
N ALA A 157 27.09 -4.38 5.34
CA ALA A 157 26.96 -4.19 6.78
C ALA A 157 28.31 -3.89 7.46
N SER A 158 29.38 -4.59 7.09
CA SER A 158 30.72 -4.41 7.65
C SER A 158 31.32 -3.01 7.47
N ARG A 159 30.80 -2.20 6.55
CA ARG A 159 31.23 -0.80 6.33
C ARG A 159 30.70 0.17 7.40
N HIS A 160 29.71 -0.25 8.20
CA HIS A 160 28.97 0.61 9.13
C HIS A 160 29.30 0.31 10.60
N MET A 161 30.49 -0.24 10.87
CA MET A 161 30.96 -0.57 12.24
C MET A 161 31.08 0.66 13.16
N ASN A 162 31.18 1.85 12.57
CA ASN A 162 31.34 3.13 13.28
C ASN A 162 29.99 3.83 13.57
N GLY A 163 28.85 3.19 13.28
CA GLY A 163 27.52 3.76 13.51
C GLY A 163 26.84 4.26 12.23
N VAL A 164 25.82 5.10 12.39
CA VAL A 164 25.00 5.66 11.31
C VAL A 164 25.40 7.10 11.03
N ASP A 165 25.64 7.45 9.78
CA ASP A 165 25.61 8.84 9.34
C ASP A 165 24.15 9.25 9.08
N PRO A 166 23.56 10.15 9.89
CA PRO A 166 22.19 10.58 9.67
C PRO A 166 22.02 11.40 8.38
N ARG A 167 23.13 11.83 7.75
CA ARG A 167 23.18 12.64 6.52
C ARG A 167 22.30 13.88 6.61
N LEU A 168 22.33 14.54 7.78
CA LEU A 168 21.49 15.70 8.04
C LEU A 168 21.89 16.87 7.13
N PRO A 169 20.94 17.43 6.37
CA PRO A 169 21.22 18.54 5.49
C PRO A 169 21.38 19.84 6.28
N LYS A 170 22.10 20.81 5.68
CA LYS A 170 22.10 22.20 6.18
C LYS A 170 20.69 22.79 6.06
N ALA A 171 20.36 23.76 6.93
CA ALA A 171 19.09 24.47 6.87
C ALA A 171 18.85 25.06 5.46
N GLY A 172 17.64 24.88 4.92
CA GLY A 172 17.27 25.31 3.57
C GLY A 172 17.74 24.38 2.43
N HIS A 173 18.31 23.21 2.75
CA HIS A 173 18.77 22.21 1.79
C HIS A 173 18.24 20.80 2.11
N ALA A 174 17.09 20.70 2.79
CA ALA A 174 16.48 19.43 3.13
C ALA A 174 15.84 18.76 1.90
N VAL A 175 15.19 19.51 1.02
CA VAL A 175 14.61 19.01 -0.23
C VAL A 175 15.74 18.62 -1.20
N GLY A 176 15.69 17.37 -1.69
CA GLY A 176 16.73 16.80 -2.54
C GLY A 176 17.86 16.10 -1.78
N ALA A 177 17.91 16.22 -0.46
CA ALA A 177 18.82 15.45 0.38
C ALA A 177 18.24 14.07 0.71
N SER A 178 19.11 13.15 1.11
CA SER A 178 18.76 11.79 1.52
C SER A 178 19.15 11.51 2.98
N PRO A 179 18.64 12.28 3.96
CA PRO A 179 18.82 11.90 5.36
C PRO A 179 18.20 10.52 5.60
N ILE A 180 18.68 9.81 6.62
CA ILE A 180 17.97 8.62 7.08
C ILE A 180 16.53 8.99 7.47
N ARG A 181 15.63 8.02 7.40
CA ARG A 181 14.24 8.25 7.78
C ARG A 181 14.12 8.72 9.22
N LEU A 182 13.28 9.73 9.46
CA LEU A 182 13.02 10.24 10.81
C LEU A 182 12.37 9.20 11.73
N ASP A 183 11.63 8.26 11.14
CA ASP A 183 10.98 7.12 11.80
C ASP A 183 11.77 5.80 11.61
N GLY A 184 13.06 5.89 11.23
CA GLY A 184 13.85 4.72 10.86
C GLY A 184 14.33 3.87 12.04
N VAL A 185 14.82 4.52 13.11
CA VAL A 185 15.45 3.82 14.25
C VAL A 185 14.51 2.81 14.90
N PRO A 186 13.25 3.16 15.28
CA PRO A 186 12.34 2.19 15.90
C PRO A 186 12.08 0.95 15.03
N LYS A 187 12.16 1.07 13.70
CA LYS A 187 11.93 -0.05 12.77
C LYS A 187 13.08 -1.06 12.77
N VAL A 188 14.32 -0.60 12.95
CA VAL A 188 15.50 -1.48 12.96
C VAL A 188 15.81 -2.02 14.36
N THR A 189 15.33 -1.38 15.43
CA THR A 189 15.46 -1.88 16.81
C THR A 189 14.32 -2.80 17.22
N GLY A 190 13.21 -2.80 16.49
CA GLY A 190 11.99 -3.55 16.84
C GLY A 190 11.03 -2.78 17.75
N ASP A 191 11.35 -1.53 18.10
CA ASP A 191 10.57 -0.68 18.99
C ASP A 191 9.31 -0.08 18.34
N GLU A 192 9.27 -0.03 17.00
CA GLU A 192 8.10 0.48 16.26
C GLU A 192 6.84 -0.32 16.62
N LYS A 193 5.76 0.39 16.96
CA LYS A 193 4.52 -0.20 17.46
C LYS A 193 3.45 -0.29 16.38
N PHE A 194 3.14 -1.53 16.02
CA PHE A 194 2.07 -1.89 15.08
C PHE A 194 0.76 -2.20 15.82
N GLY A 195 -0.33 -2.42 15.08
CA GLY A 195 -1.67 -2.57 15.66
C GLY A 195 -1.75 -3.66 16.73
N GLY A 196 -1.03 -4.77 16.54
CA GLY A 196 -1.00 -5.92 17.46
C GLY A 196 0.03 -5.82 18.60
N ASP A 197 0.77 -4.72 18.73
CA ASP A 197 1.89 -4.62 19.68
C ASP A 197 1.54 -3.88 20.98
N SER A 198 0.36 -3.26 21.09
CA SER A 198 0.05 -2.32 22.18
C SER A 198 -1.35 -2.49 22.77
N PHE A 199 -1.87 -3.72 22.79
CA PHE A 199 -3.14 -4.03 23.44
C PHE A 199 -3.06 -3.77 24.96
N PRO A 200 -4.08 -3.12 25.57
CA PRO A 200 -4.20 -3.00 27.02
C PRO A 200 -4.22 -4.39 27.68
N ALA A 201 -3.62 -4.49 28.87
CA ALA A 201 -3.48 -5.78 29.55
C ALA A 201 -4.83 -6.38 30.00
N ASP A 202 -5.83 -5.54 30.26
CA ASP A 202 -7.18 -5.89 30.70
C ASP A 202 -8.20 -5.94 29.54
N ALA A 203 -7.74 -5.76 28.30
CA ALA A 203 -8.59 -5.76 27.12
C ALA A 203 -9.23 -7.14 26.89
N LEU A 204 -10.52 -7.13 26.56
CA LEU A 204 -11.23 -8.29 26.04
C LEU A 204 -10.66 -8.65 24.66
N GLY A 205 -10.42 -9.95 24.44
CA GLY A 205 -10.24 -10.46 23.10
C GLY A 205 -11.57 -10.40 22.36
N VAL A 206 -11.54 -9.96 21.10
CA VAL A 206 -12.69 -10.00 20.20
C VAL A 206 -12.42 -11.01 19.11
N LEU A 207 -13.42 -11.83 18.79
CA LEU A 207 -13.45 -12.73 17.66
C LEU A 207 -14.62 -12.37 16.75
N VAL A 208 -14.42 -12.45 15.44
CA VAL A 208 -15.48 -12.19 14.45
C VAL A 208 -16.02 -13.51 13.90
N VAL A 209 -17.31 -13.76 14.07
CA VAL A 209 -18.00 -14.88 13.41
C VAL A 209 -18.32 -14.46 11.98
N ARG A 210 -17.87 -15.26 11.00
CA ARG A 210 -17.94 -14.93 9.57
C ARG A 210 -18.73 -15.95 8.76
N SER A 211 -19.37 -15.50 7.68
CA SER A 211 -20.05 -16.38 6.73
C SER A 211 -19.08 -17.30 6.00
N PRO A 212 -19.32 -18.62 5.99
CA PRO A 212 -18.54 -19.55 5.18
C PRO A 212 -19.01 -19.61 3.72
N HIS A 213 -20.16 -18.99 3.38
CA HIS A 213 -20.81 -19.09 2.06
C HIS A 213 -20.69 -17.78 1.27
N HIS A 214 -20.65 -17.89 -0.07
CA HIS A 214 -20.68 -16.74 -0.98
C HIS A 214 -22.01 -15.99 -0.97
N HIS A 215 -23.12 -16.66 -0.66
CA HIS A 215 -24.42 -16.04 -0.47
C HIS A 215 -25.26 -16.95 0.40
N ALA A 216 -25.76 -16.45 1.53
CA ALA A 216 -26.58 -17.25 2.42
C ALA A 216 -27.53 -16.39 3.25
N ARG A 217 -28.69 -16.96 3.58
CA ARG A 217 -29.51 -16.49 4.70
C ARG A 217 -29.00 -17.15 5.98
N PHE A 218 -29.06 -16.46 7.10
CA PHE A 218 -28.73 -17.04 8.40
C PHE A 218 -29.67 -16.57 9.51
N SER A 219 -29.69 -17.34 10.60
CA SER A 219 -30.39 -16.99 11.84
C SER A 219 -29.62 -17.52 13.03
N PHE A 220 -29.66 -16.79 14.14
CA PHE A 220 -29.07 -17.24 15.40
C PHE A 220 -30.05 -18.05 16.25
N GLY A 221 -29.52 -19.01 17.01
CA GLY A 221 -30.21 -19.70 18.09
C GLY A 221 -30.09 -18.96 19.42
N ASP A 222 -29.95 -19.69 20.53
CA ASP A 222 -29.81 -19.12 21.86
C ASP A 222 -28.35 -18.74 22.16
N LEU A 223 -27.99 -17.49 21.80
CA LEU A 223 -26.65 -16.93 22.00
C LEU A 223 -26.33 -16.70 23.48
N GLU A 224 -27.33 -16.39 24.32
CA GLU A 224 -27.12 -16.11 25.75
C GLU A 224 -26.77 -17.39 26.51
N SER A 225 -27.51 -18.46 26.27
CA SER A 225 -27.20 -19.78 26.85
C SER A 225 -25.85 -20.31 26.36
N TRP A 226 -25.54 -20.12 25.07
CA TRP A 226 -24.22 -20.49 24.54
C TRP A 226 -23.10 -19.71 25.23
N ALA A 227 -23.21 -18.39 25.36
CA ALA A 227 -22.19 -17.58 26.05
C ALA A 227 -22.01 -17.99 27.52
N LYS A 228 -23.09 -18.25 28.25
CA LYS A 228 -23.03 -18.73 29.65
C LYS A 228 -22.39 -20.12 29.79
N ALA A 229 -22.47 -20.95 28.76
CA ALA A 229 -21.85 -22.28 28.74
C ALA A 229 -20.34 -22.25 28.48
N HIS A 230 -19.78 -21.09 28.09
CA HIS A 230 -18.37 -20.91 27.75
C HIS A 230 -17.68 -19.97 28.75
N PRO A 231 -16.99 -20.51 29.79
CA PRO A 231 -16.31 -19.71 30.79
C PRO A 231 -15.32 -18.69 30.18
N GLY A 232 -15.37 -17.45 30.66
CA GLY A 232 -14.53 -16.36 30.17
C GLY A 232 -15.11 -15.58 29.00
N ILE A 233 -16.19 -16.06 28.36
CA ILE A 233 -16.95 -15.27 27.39
C ILE A 233 -17.79 -14.23 28.13
N VAL A 234 -17.63 -12.97 27.75
CA VAL A 234 -18.32 -11.81 28.34
C VAL A 234 -19.60 -11.48 27.59
N GLY A 235 -19.61 -11.66 26.27
CA GLY A 235 -20.82 -11.40 25.48
C GLY A 235 -20.69 -11.77 24.01
N VAL A 236 -21.84 -11.88 23.36
CA VAL A 236 -21.99 -12.04 21.91
C VAL A 236 -22.78 -10.85 21.39
N PHE A 237 -22.31 -10.21 20.33
CA PHE A 237 -22.90 -9.01 19.74
C PHE A 237 -23.25 -9.25 18.29
N THR A 238 -24.42 -8.77 17.87
CA THR A 238 -24.98 -8.93 16.53
C THR A 238 -25.33 -7.58 15.92
N ALA A 239 -25.87 -7.56 14.70
CA ALA A 239 -26.41 -6.35 14.09
C ALA A 239 -27.44 -5.61 14.98
N ALA A 240 -28.17 -6.34 15.82
CA ALA A 240 -29.16 -5.76 16.74
C ALA A 240 -28.54 -4.93 17.88
N ASP A 241 -27.24 -5.12 18.17
CA ASP A 241 -26.54 -4.40 19.22
C ASP A 241 -25.99 -3.05 18.74
N ILE A 242 -25.91 -2.84 17.43
CA ILE A 242 -25.39 -1.63 16.80
C ILE A 242 -26.35 -0.46 17.10
N PRO A 243 -25.92 0.59 17.85
CA PRO A 243 -26.80 1.68 18.25
C PRO A 243 -27.09 2.68 17.12
N GLY A 244 -26.19 2.79 16.14
CA GLY A 244 -26.28 3.74 15.04
C GLY A 244 -26.80 3.13 13.75
N HIS A 245 -26.27 3.61 12.64
CA HIS A 245 -26.66 3.13 11.31
C HIS A 245 -25.67 2.06 10.85
N ASN A 246 -26.12 0.80 10.82
CA ASN A 246 -25.32 -0.36 10.40
C ASN A 246 -25.02 -0.38 8.88
N CYS A 247 -24.32 0.64 8.39
CA CYS A 247 -23.80 0.73 7.04
C CYS A 247 -22.69 1.78 6.95
N PHE A 248 -21.54 1.36 6.43
CA PHE A 248 -20.36 2.19 6.15
C PHE A 248 -20.02 2.16 4.66
N GLY A 249 -19.12 3.06 4.25
CA GLY A 249 -18.59 3.05 2.90
C GLY A 249 -17.79 4.31 2.57
N VAL A 250 -16.63 4.09 1.94
CA VAL A 250 -15.63 5.12 1.60
C VAL A 250 -16.12 6.24 0.67
N ILE A 251 -17.27 6.04 0.02
CA ILE A 251 -17.96 7.05 -0.81
C ILE A 251 -19.42 7.11 -0.36
N GLY A 252 -19.75 8.12 0.45
CA GLY A 252 -21.04 8.23 1.15
C GLY A 252 -22.29 7.90 0.31
N PRO A 253 -22.47 8.50 -0.89
CA PRO A 253 -23.61 8.19 -1.77
C PRO A 253 -23.73 6.72 -2.23
N PHE A 254 -22.65 5.94 -2.16
CA PHE A 254 -22.60 4.54 -2.57
C PHE A 254 -22.45 3.57 -1.38
N ALA A 255 -22.36 4.07 -0.15
CA ALA A 255 -22.20 3.25 1.05
C ALA A 255 -23.32 2.20 1.15
N ASP A 256 -22.93 0.93 1.29
CA ASP A 256 -23.83 -0.21 1.20
C ASP A 256 -23.41 -1.42 2.05
N GLN A 257 -22.28 -1.32 2.76
CA GLN A 257 -21.72 -2.45 3.51
C GLN A 257 -22.10 -2.38 4.99
N PRO A 258 -22.71 -3.42 5.57
CA PRO A 258 -22.98 -3.47 7.00
C PRO A 258 -21.69 -3.76 7.80
N ALA A 259 -21.62 -3.25 9.04
CA ALA A 259 -20.56 -3.62 9.98
C ALA A 259 -20.74 -5.07 10.48
N LEU A 260 -21.99 -5.46 10.76
CA LEU A 260 -22.39 -6.84 10.99
C LEU A 260 -23.62 -7.13 10.12
N ALA A 261 -23.57 -8.16 9.29
CA ALA A 261 -24.71 -8.52 8.45
C ALA A 261 -25.94 -8.88 9.28
N ASP A 262 -27.13 -8.64 8.72
CA ASP A 262 -28.42 -8.92 9.36
C ASP A 262 -29.24 -9.86 8.47
N GLY A 263 -29.39 -11.11 8.93
CA GLY A 263 -30.20 -12.16 8.30
C GLY A 263 -29.65 -12.72 6.97
N PHE A 264 -28.79 -12.00 6.24
CA PHE A 264 -28.21 -12.45 4.97
C PHE A 264 -26.75 -12.01 4.82
N ALA A 265 -25.89 -12.93 4.41
CA ALA A 265 -24.51 -12.67 3.98
C ALA A 265 -24.41 -12.72 2.45
N ARG A 266 -23.77 -11.72 1.84
CA ARG A 266 -23.59 -11.51 0.40
C ARG A 266 -22.24 -11.95 -0.13
N PHE A 267 -21.28 -12.27 0.74
CA PHE A 267 -19.99 -12.86 0.37
C PHE A 267 -19.41 -13.77 1.47
N ARG A 268 -18.46 -14.64 1.07
CA ARG A 268 -17.70 -15.50 1.99
C ARG A 268 -16.71 -14.64 2.77
N GLY A 269 -16.77 -14.69 4.10
CA GLY A 269 -15.95 -13.85 5.00
C GLY A 269 -16.70 -12.69 5.64
N GLU A 270 -17.97 -12.48 5.29
CA GLU A 270 -18.79 -11.41 5.86
C GLU A 270 -19.03 -11.59 7.36
N ALA A 271 -18.81 -10.54 8.14
CA ALA A 271 -19.01 -10.56 9.59
C ALA A 271 -20.50 -10.61 9.94
N VAL A 272 -20.91 -11.56 10.79
CA VAL A 272 -22.31 -11.73 11.23
C VAL A 272 -22.51 -11.53 12.72
N ALA A 273 -21.49 -11.82 13.53
CA ALA A 273 -21.52 -11.59 14.98
C ALA A 273 -20.09 -11.38 15.52
N LEU A 274 -20.00 -10.85 16.73
CA LEU A 274 -18.77 -10.74 17.51
C LEU A 274 -18.90 -11.57 18.78
N VAL A 275 -17.83 -12.25 19.18
CA VAL A 275 -17.70 -12.86 20.50
C VAL A 275 -16.60 -12.10 21.25
N ALA A 276 -16.88 -11.62 22.46
CA ALA A 276 -15.90 -10.95 23.30
C ALA A 276 -15.73 -11.69 24.63
N GLY A 277 -14.50 -11.82 25.09
CA GLY A 277 -14.17 -12.56 26.30
C GLY A 277 -12.76 -12.31 26.79
N GLU A 278 -12.41 -12.95 27.90
CA GLU A 278 -11.04 -13.00 28.39
C GLU A 278 -10.13 -13.57 27.30
N ARG A 279 -8.92 -13.01 27.16
CA ARG A 279 -8.01 -13.32 26.05
C ARG A 279 -7.78 -14.83 25.86
N GLU A 280 -7.52 -15.54 26.95
CA GLU A 280 -7.27 -16.98 26.93
C GLU A 280 -8.52 -17.77 26.51
N ALA A 281 -9.71 -17.35 26.95
CA ALA A 281 -10.96 -17.97 26.54
C ALA A 281 -11.22 -17.79 25.04
N ILE A 282 -10.86 -16.64 24.46
CA ILE A 282 -11.00 -16.38 23.02
C ILE A 282 -9.99 -17.17 22.19
N LEU A 283 -8.75 -17.32 22.68
CA LEU A 283 -7.71 -18.10 21.98
C LEU A 283 -8.07 -19.59 21.88
N ASP A 284 -8.75 -20.13 22.89
CA ASP A 284 -9.13 -21.55 22.98
C ASP A 284 -10.56 -21.81 22.47
N LEU A 285 -11.29 -20.79 22.01
CA LEU A 285 -12.69 -20.90 21.62
C LEU A 285 -12.85 -21.66 20.29
N ASP A 286 -13.63 -22.75 20.32
CA ASP A 286 -14.15 -23.42 19.12
C ASP A 286 -15.55 -22.86 18.79
N LEU A 287 -15.79 -22.58 17.51
CA LEU A 287 -17.07 -22.07 17.01
C LEU A 287 -17.93 -23.16 16.38
N ALA A 288 -17.53 -24.42 16.42
CA ALA A 288 -18.27 -25.53 15.82
C ALA A 288 -19.70 -25.66 16.34
N ASP A 289 -19.95 -25.28 17.61
CA ASP A 289 -21.26 -25.28 18.24
C ASP A 289 -21.90 -23.88 18.35
N PHE A 290 -21.26 -22.84 17.79
CA PHE A 290 -21.80 -21.49 17.79
C PHE A 290 -23.19 -21.51 17.12
N PRO A 291 -24.25 -20.98 17.76
CA PRO A 291 -25.62 -21.25 17.36
C PRO A 291 -26.03 -20.37 16.17
N VAL A 292 -25.50 -20.67 14.99
CA VAL A 292 -25.84 -20.06 13.70
C VAL A 292 -26.31 -21.13 12.71
N ALA A 293 -27.48 -20.92 12.12
CA ALA A 293 -28.02 -21.78 11.08
C ALA A 293 -27.92 -21.09 9.71
N TRP A 294 -27.34 -21.77 8.72
CA TRP A 294 -27.15 -21.26 7.36
C TRP A 294 -28.11 -21.89 6.36
N THR A 295 -28.62 -21.08 5.43
CA THR A 295 -29.28 -21.55 4.20
C THR A 295 -28.54 -20.93 3.01
N GLU A 296 -27.74 -21.72 2.31
CA GLU A 296 -27.02 -21.26 1.11
C GLU A 296 -28.00 -20.85 0.01
N LEU A 297 -27.66 -19.78 -0.70
CA LEU A 297 -28.45 -19.19 -1.77
C LEU A 297 -27.65 -19.18 -3.09
N PRO A 298 -28.31 -19.13 -4.26
CA PRO A 298 -27.61 -18.98 -5.53
C PRO A 298 -26.73 -17.72 -5.56
N HIS A 299 -25.53 -17.85 -6.11
CA HIS A 299 -24.55 -16.76 -6.16
C HIS A 299 -23.91 -16.65 -7.56
N VAL A 300 -23.40 -15.46 -7.88
CA VAL A 300 -22.68 -15.17 -9.13
C VAL A 300 -21.30 -14.60 -8.81
N LEU A 301 -20.23 -15.05 -9.47
CA LEU A 301 -18.86 -14.60 -9.16
C LEU A 301 -18.22 -13.80 -10.30
N ARG A 302 -18.83 -13.79 -11.49
CA ARG A 302 -18.32 -13.07 -12.66
C ARG A 302 -19.24 -11.93 -13.10
N PRO A 303 -18.71 -10.80 -13.60
CA PRO A 303 -19.53 -9.71 -14.14
C PRO A 303 -20.49 -10.14 -15.24
N GLY A 304 -20.05 -11.00 -16.16
CA GLY A 304 -20.90 -11.51 -17.24
C GLY A 304 -22.11 -12.31 -16.73
N GLU A 305 -21.94 -13.09 -15.65
CA GLU A 305 -23.03 -13.82 -14.99
C GLU A 305 -23.98 -12.87 -14.26
N ALA A 306 -23.43 -11.89 -13.55
CA ALA A 306 -24.20 -10.91 -12.78
C ALA A 306 -25.05 -9.97 -13.65
N LYS A 307 -24.63 -9.73 -14.89
CA LYS A 307 -25.36 -8.91 -15.88
C LYS A 307 -26.36 -9.70 -16.74
N ALA A 308 -26.38 -11.03 -16.63
CA ALA A 308 -27.25 -11.85 -17.45
C ALA A 308 -28.74 -11.60 -17.15
N ASP A 309 -29.59 -11.73 -18.16
CA ASP A 309 -31.05 -11.59 -17.99
C ASP A 309 -31.56 -12.62 -16.97
N GLY A 310 -32.29 -12.15 -15.97
CA GLY A 310 -32.82 -12.98 -14.89
C GLY A 310 -31.83 -13.32 -13.77
N ALA A 311 -30.60 -12.79 -13.80
CA ALA A 311 -29.68 -12.91 -12.68
C ALA A 311 -30.27 -12.27 -11.41
N SER A 312 -30.10 -12.94 -10.26
CA SER A 312 -30.49 -12.40 -8.97
C SER A 312 -29.77 -11.08 -8.69
N LEU A 313 -30.52 -10.09 -8.20
CA LEU A 313 -29.93 -8.82 -7.77
C LEU A 313 -29.29 -8.98 -6.39
N ILE A 314 -28.02 -8.62 -6.26
CA ILE A 314 -27.28 -8.62 -4.99
C ILE A 314 -27.77 -7.47 -4.10
N HIS A 315 -28.07 -6.33 -4.74
CA HIS A 315 -28.72 -5.17 -4.16
C HIS A 315 -30.00 -4.91 -4.93
N SER A 316 -31.16 -5.05 -4.26
CA SER A 316 -32.49 -4.97 -4.89
C SER A 316 -32.76 -3.66 -5.65
N HIS A 317 -32.06 -2.59 -5.30
CA HIS A 317 -32.19 -1.26 -5.89
C HIS A 317 -31.18 -0.99 -7.02
N ARG A 318 -30.33 -1.96 -7.40
CA ARG A 318 -29.29 -1.81 -8.43
C ARG A 318 -29.57 -2.75 -9.61
N PRO A 319 -30.31 -2.29 -10.63
CA PRO A 319 -30.65 -3.12 -11.78
C PRO A 319 -29.39 -3.63 -12.50
N ALA A 320 -29.47 -4.84 -13.05
CA ALA A 320 -28.36 -5.52 -13.73
C ALA A 320 -27.07 -5.64 -12.89
N ASN A 321 -27.18 -5.59 -11.55
CA ASN A 321 -26.04 -5.58 -10.63
C ASN A 321 -25.02 -4.46 -10.91
N LEU A 322 -25.42 -3.41 -11.63
CA LEU A 322 -24.55 -2.28 -11.97
C LEU A 322 -24.48 -1.32 -10.78
N LEU A 323 -23.27 -1.13 -10.22
CA LEU A 323 -23.02 -0.11 -9.21
C LEU A 323 -23.05 1.28 -9.83
N THR A 324 -22.20 1.48 -10.84
CA THR A 324 -22.06 2.74 -11.57
C THR A 324 -21.20 2.54 -12.82
N SER A 325 -21.20 3.54 -13.70
CA SER A 325 -20.39 3.58 -14.90
C SER A 325 -19.69 4.93 -15.06
N GLY A 326 -18.46 4.92 -15.57
CA GLY A 326 -17.75 6.12 -16.04
C GLY A 326 -17.65 6.16 -17.55
N PHE A 327 -17.58 7.35 -18.12
CA PHE A 327 -17.57 7.57 -19.56
C PHE A 327 -16.73 8.79 -19.95
N VAL A 328 -15.90 8.65 -20.98
CA VAL A 328 -15.18 9.75 -21.63
C VAL A 328 -15.31 9.61 -23.13
N VAL A 329 -15.69 10.69 -23.84
CA VAL A 329 -15.74 10.75 -25.30
C VAL A 329 -15.19 12.06 -25.84
N ARG A 330 -14.34 11.98 -26.85
CA ARG A 330 -13.75 13.10 -27.59
C ARG A 330 -13.71 12.77 -29.08
N GLY A 331 -14.02 13.73 -29.94
CA GLY A 331 -13.99 13.53 -31.40
C GLY A 331 -14.98 12.45 -31.89
N ASP A 332 -14.64 11.82 -33.01
CA ASP A 332 -15.40 10.72 -33.62
C ASP A 332 -14.50 9.48 -33.76
N PRO A 333 -14.42 8.64 -32.72
CA PRO A 333 -13.53 7.47 -32.72
C PRO A 333 -13.96 6.41 -33.73
N ASP A 334 -15.25 6.28 -34.04
CA ASP A 334 -15.72 5.27 -34.99
C ASP A 334 -15.27 5.61 -36.42
N ALA A 335 -15.43 6.88 -36.83
CA ALA A 335 -14.92 7.34 -38.12
C ALA A 335 -13.38 7.27 -38.19
N ALA A 336 -12.69 7.65 -37.11
CA ALA A 336 -11.22 7.62 -37.05
C ALA A 336 -10.64 6.20 -37.13
N LEU A 337 -11.30 5.22 -36.51
CA LEU A 337 -10.91 3.81 -36.60
C LEU A 337 -11.22 3.21 -37.97
N ALA A 338 -12.35 3.58 -38.60
CA ALA A 338 -12.69 3.13 -39.94
C ALA A 338 -11.72 3.69 -41.01
N ALA A 339 -11.18 4.88 -40.80
CA ALA A 339 -10.21 5.53 -41.68
C ALA A 339 -8.73 5.19 -41.34
N ALA A 340 -8.47 4.46 -40.25
CA ALA A 340 -7.10 4.14 -39.83
C ALA A 340 -6.41 3.23 -40.85
N VAL A 341 -5.11 3.45 -41.06
CA VAL A 341 -4.29 2.61 -41.96
C VAL A 341 -4.07 1.23 -41.36
N VAL A 342 -3.87 1.18 -40.04
CA VAL A 342 -3.82 -0.07 -39.28
C VAL A 342 -4.63 0.07 -38.00
N THR A 343 -5.22 -1.04 -37.56
CA THR A 343 -5.89 -1.15 -36.26
C THR A 343 -5.35 -2.36 -35.49
N ALA A 344 -5.21 -2.22 -34.18
CA ALA A 344 -4.97 -3.32 -33.25
C ALA A 344 -6.19 -3.47 -32.33
N SER A 345 -6.68 -4.71 -32.14
CA SER A 345 -7.86 -5.00 -31.31
C SER A 345 -7.60 -6.24 -30.45
N GLY A 346 -8.11 -6.24 -29.23
CA GLY A 346 -7.95 -7.39 -28.34
C GLY A 346 -8.91 -7.38 -27.15
N ALA A 347 -8.83 -8.46 -26.38
CA ALA A 347 -9.51 -8.61 -25.10
C ALA A 347 -8.55 -9.20 -24.07
N ILE A 348 -8.57 -8.66 -22.84
CA ILE A 348 -7.72 -9.10 -21.74
C ILE A 348 -8.55 -9.22 -20.46
N GLU A 349 -8.32 -10.32 -19.72
CA GLU A 349 -8.85 -10.58 -18.39
C GLU A 349 -7.74 -10.45 -17.33
N THR A 350 -8.03 -9.80 -16.20
CA THR A 350 -7.16 -9.78 -15.02
C THR A 350 -7.87 -10.41 -13.83
N SER A 351 -7.15 -11.15 -13.00
CA SER A 351 -7.70 -11.79 -11.79
C SER A 351 -7.75 -10.84 -10.57
N PHE A 352 -8.38 -11.29 -9.48
CA PHE A 352 -8.22 -10.66 -8.17
C PHE A 352 -6.75 -10.71 -7.74
N VAL A 353 -6.26 -9.61 -7.16
CA VAL A 353 -4.93 -9.52 -6.55
C VAL A 353 -5.12 -9.10 -5.10
N GLU A 354 -4.51 -9.85 -4.19
CA GLU A 354 -4.45 -9.57 -2.77
C GLU A 354 -3.26 -8.63 -2.47
N HIS A 355 -3.48 -7.63 -1.62
CA HIS A 355 -2.48 -6.64 -1.24
C HIS A 355 -1.29 -7.28 -0.55
N ALA A 356 -1.56 -8.28 0.28
CA ALA A 356 -0.59 -9.11 0.98
C ALA A 356 0.44 -8.30 1.78
N TYR A 357 -0.02 -7.24 2.44
CA TYR A 357 0.76 -6.61 3.50
C TYR A 357 1.04 -7.62 4.61
N ILE A 358 2.21 -7.52 5.23
CA ILE A 358 2.69 -8.53 6.17
C ILE A 358 1.94 -8.45 7.50
N GLU A 359 1.53 -7.24 7.94
CA GLU A 359 0.74 -7.00 9.15
C GLU A 359 -0.76 -7.07 8.86
N PRO A 360 -1.51 -8.09 9.32
CA PRO A 360 -2.98 -8.08 9.26
C PRO A 360 -3.61 -6.87 9.95
N GLU A 361 -4.92 -6.73 9.83
CA GLU A 361 -5.69 -5.72 10.56
C GLU A 361 -5.57 -5.97 12.05
N ALA A 362 -5.13 -4.97 12.83
CA ALA A 362 -5.06 -5.08 14.28
C ALA A 362 -5.27 -3.72 14.98
N GLY A 363 -5.86 -3.76 16.17
CA GLY A 363 -6.07 -2.58 17.00
C GLY A 363 -6.91 -2.86 18.25
N TYR A 364 -7.10 -1.83 19.06
CA TYR A 364 -7.96 -1.87 20.24
C TYR A 364 -8.77 -0.58 20.41
N ALA A 365 -9.86 -0.67 21.17
CA ALA A 365 -10.73 0.45 21.52
C ALA A 365 -10.91 0.52 23.03
N CYS A 366 -11.06 1.73 23.56
CA CYS A 366 -11.41 1.99 24.95
C CYS A 366 -12.22 3.29 25.09
N MET A 367 -12.90 3.45 26.22
CA MET A 367 -13.58 4.70 26.56
C MET A 367 -12.65 5.60 27.40
N ASP A 368 -12.43 6.83 26.96
CA ASP A 368 -11.85 7.91 27.76
C ASP A 368 -12.95 8.92 28.10
N GLY A 369 -13.49 8.81 29.31
CA GLY A 369 -14.72 9.51 29.69
C GLY A 369 -15.88 9.12 28.76
N ASP A 370 -16.38 10.08 27.99
CA ASP A 370 -17.45 9.89 27.00
C ASP A 370 -16.94 9.76 25.55
N THR A 371 -15.63 9.72 25.36
CA THR A 371 -14.98 9.63 24.04
C THR A 371 -14.52 8.19 23.79
N LEU A 372 -14.92 7.62 22.65
CA LEU A 372 -14.41 6.36 22.17
C LEU A 372 -13.04 6.59 21.50
N VAL A 373 -11.99 6.02 22.06
CA VAL A 373 -10.64 6.05 21.48
C VAL A 373 -10.37 4.70 20.81
N VAL A 374 -10.00 4.74 19.53
CA VAL A 374 -9.63 3.57 18.74
C VAL A 374 -8.19 3.73 18.27
N VAL A 375 -7.34 2.78 18.66
CA VAL A 375 -5.93 2.72 18.27
C VAL A 375 -5.73 1.54 17.33
N ALA A 376 -5.51 1.79 16.05
CA ALA A 376 -5.51 0.74 15.02
C ALA A 376 -4.64 1.08 13.80
N CYS A 377 -4.23 0.07 13.04
CA CYS A 377 -3.58 0.29 11.75
C CYS A 377 -4.59 0.79 10.69
N THR A 378 -4.36 1.96 10.09
CA THR A 378 -5.27 2.57 9.09
C THR A 378 -4.55 3.55 8.17
N GLN A 379 -5.08 3.73 6.96
CA GLN A 379 -4.64 4.76 6.01
C GLN A 379 -5.52 6.03 6.03
N ALA A 380 -6.67 6.01 6.71
CA ALA A 380 -7.72 7.03 6.59
C ALA A 380 -8.41 7.35 7.93
N PRO A 381 -7.67 7.83 8.95
CA PRO A 381 -8.20 8.00 10.31
C PRO A 381 -9.48 8.85 10.40
N TYR A 382 -9.57 9.93 9.62
CA TYR A 382 -10.75 10.79 9.59
C TYR A 382 -11.98 10.11 8.98
N MET A 383 -11.79 9.27 7.95
CA MET A 383 -12.88 8.49 7.38
C MET A 383 -13.31 7.38 8.34
N ASP A 384 -12.35 6.70 8.97
CA ASP A 384 -12.63 5.69 9.99
C ASP A 384 -13.42 6.27 11.16
N ARG A 385 -13.08 7.48 11.60
CA ARG A 385 -13.79 8.21 12.66
C ARG A 385 -15.25 8.43 12.27
N ASP A 386 -15.48 8.97 11.08
CA ASP A 386 -16.80 9.36 10.61
C ASP A 386 -17.70 8.12 10.41
N ASP A 387 -17.18 7.06 9.80
CA ASP A 387 -17.89 5.79 9.61
C ASP A 387 -18.12 5.06 10.96
N THR A 388 -17.13 5.05 11.85
CA THR A 388 -17.29 4.45 13.19
C THR A 388 -18.33 5.20 14.02
N ALA A 389 -18.30 6.54 14.01
CA ALA A 389 -19.29 7.38 14.67
C ALA A 389 -20.71 7.10 14.14
N LYS A 390 -20.85 7.01 12.81
CA LYS A 390 -22.12 6.70 12.14
C LYS A 390 -22.65 5.32 12.53
N VAL A 391 -21.81 4.28 12.50
CA VAL A 391 -22.19 2.90 12.85
C VAL A 391 -22.55 2.81 14.33
N LEU A 392 -21.78 3.44 15.22
CA LEU A 392 -21.99 3.34 16.66
C LEU A 392 -22.97 4.35 17.24
N GLY A 393 -23.49 5.27 16.41
CA GLY A 393 -24.46 6.28 16.85
C GLY A 393 -23.86 7.34 17.76
N LEU A 394 -22.56 7.62 17.59
CA LEU A 394 -21.82 8.61 18.37
C LEU A 394 -21.71 9.93 17.60
N PRO A 395 -21.66 11.09 18.30
CA PRO A 395 -21.16 12.33 17.71
C PRO A 395 -19.72 12.14 17.21
N VAL A 396 -19.38 12.75 16.07
CA VAL A 396 -18.07 12.60 15.43
C VAL A 396 -16.92 13.07 16.34
N ASP A 397 -17.15 14.11 17.14
CA ASP A 397 -16.20 14.63 18.13
C ASP A 397 -16.05 13.75 19.38
N LYS A 398 -16.87 12.71 19.52
CA LYS A 398 -16.78 11.67 20.56
C LYS A 398 -16.13 10.39 20.06
N VAL A 399 -15.53 10.41 18.87
CA VAL A 399 -14.71 9.32 18.35
C VAL A 399 -13.33 9.88 18.03
N CYS A 400 -12.30 9.24 18.58
CA CYS A 400 -10.91 9.54 18.28
C CYS A 400 -10.24 8.33 17.65
N ILE A 401 -9.64 8.50 16.47
CA ILE A 401 -8.82 7.48 15.82
C ILE A 401 -7.36 7.88 15.95
N VAL A 402 -6.57 6.96 16.52
CA VAL A 402 -5.12 7.08 16.68
C VAL A 402 -4.43 5.98 15.86
N PRO A 403 -3.99 6.28 14.63
CA PRO A 403 -3.24 5.33 13.82
C PRO A 403 -1.98 4.81 14.50
N THR A 404 -1.76 3.49 14.43
CA THR A 404 -0.46 2.90 14.74
C THR A 404 0.49 2.98 13.54
N ALA A 405 1.76 2.57 13.73
CA ALA A 405 2.57 2.21 12.57
C ALA A 405 1.82 1.15 11.76
N THR A 406 1.86 1.27 10.43
CA THR A 406 1.12 0.39 9.53
C THR A 406 2.09 -0.45 8.71
N GLY A 407 2.04 -1.77 8.86
CA GLY A 407 2.91 -2.76 8.22
C GLY A 407 2.60 -3.01 6.74
N GLY A 408 2.33 -1.93 6.00
CA GLY A 408 1.79 -1.94 4.65
C GLY A 408 0.26 -1.90 4.64
N GLY A 409 -0.29 -1.17 3.69
CA GLY A 409 -1.74 -1.14 3.45
C GLY A 409 -2.09 -1.21 1.97
N PHE A 410 -1.30 -0.56 1.11
CA PHE A 410 -1.38 -0.61 -0.35
C PHE A 410 -2.77 -0.26 -0.93
N GLY A 411 -3.66 0.30 -0.11
CA GLY A 411 -5.03 0.67 -0.43
C GLY A 411 -6.08 -0.08 0.38
N SER A 412 -5.81 -1.31 0.88
CA SER A 412 -6.83 -2.10 1.60
C SER A 412 -7.29 -1.45 2.90
N LYS A 413 -6.34 -0.90 3.67
CA LYS A 413 -6.60 -0.24 4.96
C LYS A 413 -7.16 1.20 4.80
N LEU A 414 -7.73 1.52 3.64
CA LEU A 414 -8.55 2.72 3.43
C LEU A 414 -10.02 2.47 3.78
N ASP A 415 -10.46 1.22 3.67
CA ASP A 415 -11.79 0.79 4.08
C ASP A 415 -11.74 0.42 5.58
N VAL A 416 -12.81 0.75 6.28
CA VAL A 416 -13.00 0.37 7.69
C VAL A 416 -13.03 -1.15 7.80
N SER A 417 -12.38 -1.69 8.84
CA SER A 417 -12.36 -3.13 9.14
C SER A 417 -12.80 -3.40 10.58
N LEU A 418 -11.88 -3.28 11.53
CA LEU A 418 -12.10 -3.64 12.94
C LEU A 418 -12.69 -2.51 13.78
N GLN A 419 -12.49 -1.25 13.40
CA GLN A 419 -12.77 -0.05 14.19
C GLN A 419 -14.18 -0.03 14.83
N PRO A 420 -15.27 -0.18 14.06
CA PRO A 420 -16.62 -0.23 14.64
C PRO A 420 -16.87 -1.51 15.46
N LEU A 421 -16.17 -2.62 15.17
CA LEU A 421 -16.36 -3.89 15.85
C LEU A 421 -15.83 -3.84 17.28
N ILE A 422 -14.56 -3.44 17.45
CA ILE A 422 -13.95 -3.26 18.77
C ILE A 422 -14.59 -2.08 19.52
N GLY A 423 -15.01 -1.03 18.80
CA GLY A 423 -15.74 0.09 19.38
C GLY A 423 -17.08 -0.31 19.98
N LEU A 424 -17.86 -1.15 19.29
CA LEU A 424 -19.12 -1.71 19.80
C LEU A 424 -18.90 -2.48 21.11
N VAL A 425 -17.91 -3.37 21.15
CA VAL A 425 -17.59 -4.17 22.34
C VAL A 425 -17.16 -3.26 23.50
N ALA A 426 -16.28 -2.29 23.25
CA ALA A 426 -15.82 -1.37 24.29
C ALA A 426 -16.96 -0.55 24.89
N MET A 427 -17.87 -0.04 24.05
CA MET A 427 -19.04 0.71 24.51
C MET A 427 -20.03 -0.14 25.32
N LYS A 428 -20.29 -1.38 24.88
CA LYS A 428 -21.29 -2.25 25.53
C LYS A 428 -20.78 -2.85 26.84
N THR A 429 -19.48 -3.07 26.96
CA THR A 429 -18.87 -3.71 28.13
C THR A 429 -18.25 -2.72 29.11
N GLY A 430 -17.92 -1.50 28.67
CA GLY A 430 -17.14 -0.53 29.44
C GLY A 430 -15.67 -0.94 29.65
N ARG A 431 -15.21 -2.01 29.00
CA ARG A 431 -13.82 -2.52 29.07
C ARG A 431 -13.11 -2.28 27.75
N PRO A 432 -11.78 -2.13 27.72
CA PRO A 432 -11.04 -2.12 26.46
C PRO A 432 -11.29 -3.40 25.66
N ALA A 433 -11.30 -3.31 24.33
CA ALA A 433 -11.53 -4.43 23.43
C ALA A 433 -10.47 -4.45 22.33
N ALA A 434 -9.83 -5.60 22.11
CA ALA A 434 -8.72 -5.76 21.17
C ALA A 434 -9.00 -6.86 20.15
N LEU A 435 -8.58 -6.62 18.91
CA LEU A 435 -8.74 -7.54 17.78
C LEU A 435 -7.50 -7.49 16.90
N ALA A 436 -6.97 -8.66 16.56
CA ALA A 436 -6.04 -8.85 15.46
C ALA A 436 -6.61 -9.93 14.55
N TYR A 437 -6.76 -9.63 13.27
CA TYR A 437 -7.17 -10.64 12.29
C TYR A 437 -6.07 -11.69 12.14
N THR A 438 -6.49 -12.95 12.06
CA THR A 438 -5.65 -13.99 11.49
C THR A 438 -5.38 -13.69 10.01
N ARG A 439 -4.33 -14.29 9.44
CA ARG A 439 -4.07 -14.16 7.99
C ARG A 439 -5.26 -14.63 7.15
N ASN A 440 -5.93 -15.71 7.56
CA ASN A 440 -7.10 -16.21 6.85
C ASN A 440 -8.25 -15.20 6.89
N GLU A 441 -8.56 -14.62 8.04
CA GLU A 441 -9.58 -13.58 8.15
C GLU A 441 -9.26 -12.36 7.28
N SER A 442 -7.99 -11.93 7.27
CA SER A 442 -7.54 -10.85 6.39
C SER A 442 -7.79 -11.21 4.92
N MET A 443 -7.39 -12.41 4.48
CA MET A 443 -7.58 -12.90 3.11
C MET A 443 -9.05 -12.93 2.67
N VAL A 444 -9.96 -13.41 3.52
CA VAL A 444 -11.37 -13.59 3.13
C VAL A 444 -12.23 -12.33 3.29
N SER A 445 -11.85 -11.39 4.16
CA SER A 445 -12.71 -10.26 4.53
C SER A 445 -12.27 -8.90 4.00
N THR A 446 -10.99 -8.71 3.70
CA THR A 446 -10.50 -7.42 3.22
C THR A 446 -10.64 -7.27 1.71
N THR A 447 -10.58 -6.02 1.26
CA THR A 447 -10.72 -5.71 -0.15
C THR A 447 -9.62 -6.34 -1.00
N LYS A 448 -9.90 -6.56 -2.28
CA LYS A 448 -8.94 -7.01 -3.30
C LYS A 448 -8.84 -6.00 -4.44
N ARG A 449 -7.86 -6.13 -5.33
CA ARG A 449 -7.90 -5.42 -6.63
C ARG A 449 -9.07 -5.95 -7.48
N HIS A 450 -9.81 -5.04 -8.13
CA HIS A 450 -10.85 -5.39 -9.10
C HIS A 450 -10.29 -6.26 -10.25
N PRO A 451 -10.83 -7.48 -10.45
CA PRO A 451 -10.71 -8.19 -11.71
C PRO A 451 -11.38 -7.38 -12.81
N ALA A 452 -10.84 -7.46 -14.03
CA ALA A 452 -11.34 -6.71 -15.16
C ALA A 452 -11.47 -7.62 -16.39
N GLU A 453 -12.60 -7.52 -17.09
CA GLU A 453 -12.80 -8.06 -18.43
C GLU A 453 -12.82 -6.86 -19.40
N MET A 454 -11.77 -6.71 -20.21
CA MET A 454 -11.54 -5.50 -21.02
C MET A 454 -11.49 -5.83 -22.50
N LYS A 455 -11.96 -4.88 -23.33
CA LYS A 455 -11.86 -4.90 -24.78
C LYS A 455 -11.44 -3.51 -25.27
N ALA A 456 -10.56 -3.47 -26.27
CA ALA A 456 -10.17 -2.21 -26.88
C ALA A 456 -9.75 -2.38 -28.34
N THR A 457 -9.86 -1.29 -29.08
CA THR A 457 -9.36 -1.12 -30.44
C THR A 457 -8.65 0.23 -30.56
N ILE A 458 -7.45 0.24 -31.14
CA ILE A 458 -6.63 1.44 -31.38
C ILE A 458 -6.26 1.49 -32.86
N GLY A 459 -6.38 2.66 -33.48
CA GLY A 459 -6.01 2.91 -34.87
C GLY A 459 -4.82 3.87 -34.99
N ALA A 460 -4.01 3.70 -36.03
CA ALA A 460 -2.99 4.66 -36.43
C ALA A 460 -2.97 4.91 -37.95
N ASP A 461 -2.43 6.07 -38.32
CA ASP A 461 -2.14 6.44 -39.70
C ASP A 461 -0.83 5.82 -40.22
N ALA A 462 -0.50 6.08 -41.48
CA ALA A 462 0.70 5.53 -42.13
C ALA A 462 2.01 6.02 -41.50
N GLU A 463 1.99 7.20 -40.87
CA GLU A 463 3.14 7.75 -40.15
C GLU A 463 3.23 7.22 -38.72
N GLY A 464 2.28 6.39 -38.27
CA GLY A 464 2.23 5.83 -36.93
C GLY A 464 1.73 6.80 -35.87
N ARG A 465 0.96 7.84 -36.23
CA ARG A 465 0.21 8.65 -35.27
C ARG A 465 -1.10 7.97 -34.93
N VAL A 466 -1.45 7.94 -33.64
CA VAL A 466 -2.72 7.38 -33.18
C VAL A 466 -3.87 8.26 -33.65
N THR A 467 -4.83 7.66 -34.36
CA THR A 467 -6.00 8.37 -34.91
C THR A 467 -7.20 8.28 -33.98
N GLY A 468 -7.37 7.15 -33.31
CA GLY A 468 -8.40 7.00 -32.29
C GLY A 468 -8.39 5.67 -31.54
N MET A 469 -9.18 5.63 -30.46
CA MET A 469 -9.31 4.49 -29.57
C MET A 469 -10.73 4.32 -29.03
N VAL A 470 -11.20 3.08 -28.99
CA VAL A 470 -12.42 2.66 -28.29
C VAL A 470 -12.06 1.62 -27.22
N PHE A 471 -12.50 1.84 -25.97
CA PHE A 471 -12.26 0.97 -24.83
C PHE A 471 -13.55 0.68 -24.06
N SER A 472 -13.69 -0.55 -23.58
CA SER A 472 -14.74 -0.95 -22.63
C SER A 472 -14.17 -1.92 -21.60
N GLY A 473 -14.50 -1.73 -20.33
CA GLY A 473 -14.09 -2.64 -19.25
C GLY A 473 -15.20 -2.89 -18.23
N ASP A 474 -15.47 -4.15 -17.95
CA ASP A 474 -16.30 -4.57 -16.81
C ASP A 474 -15.37 -4.91 -15.63
N PHE A 475 -15.53 -4.20 -14.52
CA PHE A 475 -14.75 -4.36 -13.29
C PHE A 475 -15.60 -5.02 -12.21
N ASN A 476 -15.16 -6.18 -11.74
CA ASN A 476 -15.85 -6.89 -10.65
C ASN A 476 -15.58 -6.18 -9.32
N THR A 477 -16.61 -5.58 -8.72
CA THR A 477 -16.49 -4.85 -7.44
C THR A 477 -16.83 -5.70 -6.22
N GLY A 478 -17.22 -6.96 -6.42
CA GLY A 478 -17.68 -7.83 -5.35
C GLY A 478 -19.04 -7.42 -4.77
N ALA A 479 -19.31 -7.86 -3.54
CA ALA A 479 -20.61 -7.72 -2.93
C ALA A 479 -20.99 -6.28 -2.56
N TYR A 480 -20.02 -5.41 -2.34
CA TYR A 480 -20.20 -4.05 -1.82
C TYR A 480 -19.44 -3.01 -2.63
N ALA A 481 -19.86 -1.74 -2.52
CA ALA A 481 -19.42 -0.68 -3.43
C ALA A 481 -17.94 -0.36 -3.26
N SER A 482 -17.47 -0.19 -2.02
CA SER A 482 -16.09 0.23 -1.70
C SER A 482 -15.58 1.29 -2.71
N TRP A 483 -14.47 1.02 -3.39
CA TRP A 483 -13.87 1.89 -4.40
C TRP A 483 -14.30 1.61 -5.84
N GLY A 484 -15.32 0.78 -6.06
CA GLY A 484 -15.93 0.54 -7.37
C GLY A 484 -16.27 1.82 -8.15
N PRO A 485 -16.87 2.85 -7.52
CA PRO A 485 -17.17 4.10 -8.22
C PRO A 485 -15.92 4.86 -8.68
N THR A 486 -14.81 4.74 -7.94
CA THR A 486 -13.54 5.38 -8.33
C THR A 486 -12.93 4.65 -9.53
N VAL A 487 -12.92 3.31 -9.54
CA VAL A 487 -12.38 2.53 -10.66
C VAL A 487 -13.17 2.78 -11.95
N ALA A 488 -14.50 2.73 -11.88
CA ALA A 488 -15.38 2.95 -13.03
C ALA A 488 -15.16 4.33 -13.68
N ASN A 489 -14.93 5.38 -12.87
CA ASN A 489 -14.71 6.75 -13.36
C ASN A 489 -13.26 7.03 -13.76
N ARG A 490 -12.28 6.47 -13.03
CA ARG A 490 -10.85 6.75 -13.26
C ARG A 490 -10.31 6.09 -14.51
N VAL A 491 -10.76 4.87 -14.81
CA VAL A 491 -10.27 4.10 -15.95
C VAL A 491 -10.50 4.80 -17.30
N PRO A 492 -11.71 5.32 -17.62
CA PRO A 492 -11.94 6.07 -18.85
C PRO A 492 -11.07 7.32 -19.02
N VAL A 493 -10.59 7.92 -17.93
CA VAL A 493 -9.68 9.08 -17.98
C VAL A 493 -8.25 8.66 -18.36
N HIS A 494 -7.83 7.46 -17.98
CA HIS A 494 -6.43 7.01 -18.10
C HIS A 494 -6.18 5.95 -19.17
N ALA A 495 -7.22 5.27 -19.68
CA ALA A 495 -7.04 4.13 -20.58
C ALA A 495 -6.42 4.49 -21.93
N SER A 496 -6.37 5.78 -22.31
CA SER A 496 -5.58 6.27 -23.44
C SER A 496 -4.06 6.25 -23.20
N GLY A 497 -3.64 6.09 -21.94
CA GLY A 497 -2.28 6.30 -21.46
C GLY A 497 -1.75 7.70 -21.76
N PRO A 498 -0.43 7.90 -21.62
CA PRO A 498 0.20 9.21 -21.78
C PRO A 498 0.46 9.57 -23.25
N TYR A 499 -0.52 9.34 -24.12
CA TYR A 499 -0.39 9.57 -25.56
C TYR A 499 -1.50 10.48 -26.10
N ASP A 500 -1.16 11.25 -27.13
CA ASP A 500 -2.13 12.03 -27.89
C ASP A 500 -3.10 11.10 -28.64
N THR A 501 -4.39 11.21 -28.31
CA THR A 501 -5.46 10.36 -28.82
C THR A 501 -6.66 11.25 -29.17
N PRO A 502 -6.68 11.86 -30.38
CA PRO A 502 -7.61 12.94 -30.70
C PRO A 502 -9.07 12.48 -30.79
N ASN A 503 -9.31 11.20 -31.13
CA ASN A 503 -10.64 10.60 -31.16
C ASN A 503 -10.71 9.44 -30.18
N TYR A 504 -11.56 9.53 -29.18
CA TYR A 504 -11.53 8.64 -28.03
C TYR A 504 -12.94 8.32 -27.52
N ARG A 505 -13.18 7.08 -27.16
CA ARG A 505 -14.34 6.68 -26.34
C ARG A 505 -13.94 5.57 -25.37
N ALA A 506 -14.11 5.80 -24.08
CA ALA A 506 -13.92 4.77 -23.07
C ALA A 506 -15.09 4.69 -22.11
N THR A 507 -15.48 3.46 -21.77
CA THR A 507 -16.51 3.19 -20.77
C THR A 507 -15.98 2.17 -19.74
N GLY A 508 -16.19 2.47 -18.46
CA GLY A 508 -15.87 1.56 -17.36
C GLY A 508 -17.12 1.27 -16.55
N TYR A 509 -17.37 -0.01 -16.25
CA TYR A 509 -18.52 -0.43 -15.45
C TYR A 509 -18.05 -1.10 -14.15
N ALA A 510 -18.57 -0.68 -13.00
CA ALA A 510 -18.40 -1.41 -11.75
C ALA A 510 -19.60 -2.33 -11.54
N ILE A 511 -19.37 -3.64 -11.48
CA ILE A 511 -20.41 -4.67 -11.45
C ILE A 511 -20.32 -5.44 -10.13
N HIS A 512 -21.45 -5.55 -9.43
CA HIS A 512 -21.55 -6.38 -8.23
C HIS A 512 -21.53 -7.87 -8.56
N THR A 513 -20.84 -8.62 -7.71
CA THR A 513 -20.87 -10.08 -7.66
C THR A 513 -20.92 -10.55 -6.20
N ASN A 514 -21.12 -11.84 -5.93
CA ASN A 514 -20.97 -12.44 -4.59
C ASN A 514 -19.50 -12.80 -4.25
N GLY A 515 -18.56 -12.32 -5.07
CA GLY A 515 -17.13 -12.47 -4.81
C GLY A 515 -16.63 -11.54 -3.70
N PRO A 516 -15.33 -11.61 -3.38
CA PRO A 516 -14.68 -10.71 -2.44
C PRO A 516 -14.92 -9.26 -2.82
N ILE A 517 -15.06 -8.39 -1.82
CA ILE A 517 -15.16 -6.95 -2.03
C ILE A 517 -13.89 -6.49 -2.75
N ALA A 518 -14.03 -5.71 -3.80
CA ALA A 518 -12.88 -5.10 -4.46
C ALA A 518 -12.80 -3.61 -4.13
N GLY A 519 -11.60 -3.16 -3.78
CA GLY A 519 -11.35 -1.84 -3.24
C GLY A 519 -10.10 -1.23 -3.84
N ALA A 520 -9.56 -0.24 -3.13
CA ALA A 520 -8.35 0.43 -3.52
C ALA A 520 -7.15 -0.53 -3.50
N PHE A 521 -6.49 -0.70 -4.64
CA PHE A 521 -5.13 -1.25 -4.70
C PHE A 521 -4.32 -0.27 -5.56
N ARG A 522 -3.15 0.15 -5.05
CA ARG A 522 -2.11 0.94 -5.74
C ARG A 522 -2.33 1.03 -7.27
N GLY A 523 -2.78 2.19 -7.77
CA GLY A 523 -3.06 2.44 -9.19
C GLY A 523 -4.54 2.34 -9.64
N PHE A 524 -5.46 1.81 -8.83
CA PHE A 524 -6.93 1.96 -8.99
C PHE A 524 -7.45 1.78 -10.43
N GLY A 525 -7.42 0.55 -10.96
CA GLY A 525 -7.93 0.24 -12.29
C GLY A 525 -6.97 0.59 -13.43
N VAL A 526 -6.09 1.58 -13.25
CA VAL A 526 -5.14 2.01 -14.29
C VAL A 526 -4.15 0.90 -14.66
N PRO A 527 -3.54 0.12 -13.74
CA PRO A 527 -2.72 -1.03 -14.11
C PRO A 527 -3.41 -2.01 -15.07
N GLN A 528 -4.70 -2.31 -14.83
CA GLN A 528 -5.48 -3.19 -15.71
C GLN A 528 -5.65 -2.57 -17.10
N ALA A 529 -6.08 -1.32 -17.18
CA ALA A 529 -6.26 -0.62 -18.45
C ALA A 529 -4.94 -0.47 -19.23
N THR A 530 -3.83 -0.20 -18.55
CA THR A 530 -2.51 -0.07 -19.17
C THR A 530 -2.02 -1.41 -19.73
N ILE A 531 -2.33 -2.56 -19.11
CA ILE A 531 -2.05 -3.88 -19.73
C ILE A 531 -2.73 -4.00 -21.09
N MET A 532 -4.03 -3.68 -21.17
CA MET A 532 -4.77 -3.70 -22.44
C MET A 532 -4.16 -2.75 -23.46
N GLN A 533 -3.91 -1.52 -23.06
CA GLN A 533 -3.42 -0.46 -23.91
C GLN A 533 -2.00 -0.74 -24.46
N GLU A 534 -1.03 -1.00 -23.59
CA GLU A 534 0.38 -1.16 -23.96
C GLU A 534 0.65 -2.43 -24.77
N THR A 535 -0.20 -3.45 -24.61
CA THR A 535 -0.21 -4.64 -25.47
C THR A 535 -0.62 -4.28 -26.90
N LEU A 536 -1.65 -3.44 -27.06
CA LEU A 536 -2.10 -2.99 -28.38
C LEU A 536 -1.12 -2.02 -29.03
N TYR A 537 -0.44 -1.15 -28.26
CA TYR A 537 0.63 -0.30 -28.81
C TYR A 537 1.77 -1.16 -29.38
N ASP A 538 2.16 -2.25 -28.72
CA ASP A 538 3.17 -3.18 -29.24
C ASP A 538 2.71 -3.87 -30.54
N GLU A 539 1.42 -4.22 -30.64
CA GLU A 539 0.85 -4.78 -31.86
C GLU A 539 0.78 -3.77 -33.00
N LEU A 540 0.42 -2.53 -32.70
CA LEU A 540 0.35 -1.44 -33.67
C LEU A 540 1.72 -1.15 -34.27
N ALA A 541 2.76 -1.10 -33.43
CA ALA A 541 4.15 -0.96 -33.86
C ALA A 541 4.56 -2.10 -34.81
N GLY A 542 4.23 -3.34 -34.45
CA GLY A 542 4.50 -4.51 -35.29
C GLY A 542 3.79 -4.46 -36.65
N LYS A 543 2.52 -4.03 -36.69
CA LYS A 543 1.75 -3.87 -37.94
C LYS A 543 2.29 -2.76 -38.85
N LEU A 544 2.87 -1.71 -38.27
CA LEU A 544 3.49 -0.60 -39.00
C LEU A 544 4.95 -0.90 -39.40
N GLY A 545 5.57 -1.96 -38.87
CA GLY A 545 7.01 -2.17 -38.99
C GLY A 545 7.83 -1.08 -38.28
N MET A 546 7.26 -0.43 -37.27
CA MET A 546 7.91 0.63 -36.48
C MET A 546 8.53 0.04 -35.21
N ASP A 547 9.65 0.61 -34.76
CA ASP A 547 10.19 0.27 -33.44
C ASP A 547 9.18 0.64 -32.33
N ARG A 548 9.13 -0.20 -31.30
CA ARG A 548 8.14 -0.15 -30.23
C ARG A 548 8.33 1.03 -29.29
N LEU A 549 9.56 1.49 -29.10
CA LEU A 549 9.86 2.71 -28.35
C LEU A 549 9.58 3.95 -29.22
N GLU A 550 9.94 3.93 -30.51
CA GLU A 550 9.67 5.06 -31.41
C GLU A 550 8.17 5.36 -31.56
N LEU A 551 7.32 4.34 -31.65
CA LEU A 551 5.87 4.55 -31.71
C LEU A 551 5.37 5.32 -30.47
N ARG A 552 5.87 4.96 -29.29
CA ARG A 552 5.51 5.60 -28.02
C ARG A 552 6.02 7.04 -27.97
N LEU A 553 7.26 7.28 -28.37
CA LEU A 553 7.86 8.61 -28.42
C LEU A 553 7.15 9.54 -29.39
N LYS A 554 6.74 9.02 -30.55
CA LYS A 554 5.98 9.76 -31.55
C LYS A 554 4.63 10.25 -31.04
N ASN A 555 3.97 9.45 -30.20
CA ASN A 555 2.61 9.72 -29.73
C ASN A 555 2.54 10.27 -28.31
N CYS A 556 3.65 10.34 -27.56
CA CYS A 556 3.60 10.77 -26.16
C CYS A 556 3.13 12.22 -26.00
N LEU A 557 2.38 12.47 -24.92
CA LEU A 557 1.94 13.83 -24.55
C LEU A 557 3.14 14.74 -24.29
N ARG A 558 2.97 16.03 -24.57
CA ARG A 558 3.94 17.09 -24.34
C ARG A 558 3.27 18.28 -23.64
N ASN A 559 4.07 19.23 -23.18
CA ASN A 559 3.53 20.53 -22.75
C ASN A 559 2.74 21.16 -23.91
N GLY A 560 1.53 21.62 -23.63
CA GLY A 560 0.55 22.11 -24.61
C GLY A 560 -0.36 21.05 -25.22
N SER A 561 -0.14 19.75 -24.96
CA SER A 561 -1.05 18.69 -25.40
C SER A 561 -2.38 18.73 -24.63
N GLU A 562 -3.46 18.34 -25.29
CA GLU A 562 -4.77 18.12 -24.66
C GLU A 562 -5.00 16.64 -24.37
N THR A 563 -5.39 16.31 -23.15
CA THR A 563 -5.79 14.94 -22.77
C THR A 563 -7.11 14.52 -23.42
N VAL A 564 -7.49 13.25 -23.28
CA VAL A 564 -8.81 12.75 -23.73
C VAL A 564 -10.02 13.38 -23.02
N THR A 565 -9.78 14.09 -21.91
CA THR A 565 -10.79 14.88 -21.19
C THR A 565 -10.83 16.34 -21.64
N GLY A 566 -10.02 16.73 -22.62
CA GLY A 566 -9.90 18.13 -23.07
C GLY A 566 -9.05 19.01 -22.16
N GLN A 567 -8.51 18.49 -21.05
CA GLN A 567 -7.54 19.22 -20.23
C GLN A 567 -6.27 19.50 -21.02
N CYS A 568 -5.92 20.78 -21.19
CA CYS A 568 -4.61 21.20 -21.67
C CYS A 568 -3.55 21.07 -20.57
N LEU A 569 -2.42 20.43 -20.89
CA LEU A 569 -1.29 20.23 -19.99
C LEU A 569 -0.23 21.32 -20.24
N GLU A 570 -0.36 22.47 -19.60
CA GLU A 570 0.51 23.63 -19.87
C GLU A 570 1.99 23.38 -19.54
N SER A 571 2.26 22.58 -18.52
CA SER A 571 3.62 22.27 -18.05
C SER A 571 3.66 20.92 -17.32
N GLY A 572 4.86 20.50 -16.89
CA GLY A 572 5.00 19.32 -16.03
C GLY A 572 4.85 17.98 -16.74
N VAL A 573 4.83 17.91 -18.08
CA VAL A 573 4.67 16.65 -18.83
C VAL A 573 6.03 16.00 -19.12
N GLY A 574 6.44 15.02 -18.31
CA GLY A 574 7.78 14.40 -18.40
C GLY A 574 7.84 13.01 -19.06
N ILE A 575 6.75 12.52 -19.66
CA ILE A 575 6.74 11.18 -20.28
C ILE A 575 7.73 11.05 -21.44
N GLY A 576 7.93 12.12 -22.20
CA GLY A 576 8.87 12.13 -23.31
C GLY A 576 10.30 11.94 -22.81
N GLU A 577 10.69 12.65 -21.77
CA GLU A 577 11.97 12.57 -21.09
C GLU A 577 12.19 11.17 -20.51
N CYS A 578 11.15 10.55 -19.92
CA CYS A 578 11.21 9.16 -19.48
C CYS A 578 11.54 8.21 -20.64
N LEU A 579 10.78 8.27 -21.74
CA LEU A 579 10.97 7.38 -22.89
C LEU A 579 12.32 7.61 -23.59
N GLU A 580 12.73 8.87 -23.74
CA GLU A 580 14.02 9.24 -24.34
C GLU A 580 15.19 8.69 -23.52
N SER A 581 15.13 8.77 -22.19
CA SER A 581 16.17 8.23 -21.30
C SER A 581 16.36 6.72 -21.43
N LEU A 582 15.34 6.00 -21.91
CA LEU A 582 15.38 4.55 -22.07
C LEU A 582 16.01 4.09 -23.38
N ARG A 583 16.20 4.97 -24.38
CA ARG A 583 16.78 4.63 -25.70
C ARG A 583 18.08 3.82 -25.64
N PRO A 584 19.14 4.22 -24.89
CA PRO A 584 20.38 3.44 -24.84
C PRO A 584 20.18 2.06 -24.20
N HIS A 585 19.32 1.96 -23.18
CA HIS A 585 19.02 0.70 -22.50
C HIS A 585 18.21 -0.24 -23.40
N TRP A 586 17.26 0.31 -24.18
CA TRP A 586 16.46 -0.40 -25.16
C TRP A 586 17.31 -1.02 -26.27
N ALA A 587 18.18 -0.21 -26.90
CA ALA A 587 19.05 -0.66 -27.97
C ALA A 587 20.00 -1.78 -27.51
N ARG A 588 20.61 -1.60 -26.33
CA ARG A 588 21.46 -2.63 -25.70
C ARG A 588 20.68 -3.93 -25.47
N ALA A 589 19.54 -3.85 -24.79
CA ALA A 589 18.75 -5.01 -24.43
C ALA A 589 18.29 -5.81 -25.66
N LEU A 590 17.85 -5.12 -26.73
CA LEU A 590 17.48 -5.77 -27.99
C LEU A 590 18.65 -6.50 -28.64
N ALA A 591 19.82 -5.87 -28.72
CA ALA A 591 21.02 -6.48 -29.29
C ALA A 591 21.46 -7.72 -28.51
N GLU A 592 21.43 -7.65 -27.17
CA GLU A 592 21.75 -8.79 -26.31
C GLU A 592 20.73 -9.93 -26.44
N ALA A 593 19.44 -9.60 -26.55
CA ALA A 593 18.40 -10.59 -26.76
C ALA A 593 18.53 -11.28 -28.13
N GLU A 594 18.81 -10.52 -29.19
CA GLU A 594 19.07 -11.07 -30.53
C GLU A 594 20.28 -12.01 -30.53
N ALA A 595 21.41 -11.58 -29.95
CA ALA A 595 22.61 -12.40 -29.85
C ALA A 595 22.36 -13.70 -29.07
N PHE A 596 21.63 -13.63 -27.95
CA PHE A 596 21.25 -14.82 -27.18
C PHE A 596 20.32 -15.73 -27.99
N ASN A 597 19.31 -15.18 -28.65
CA ASN A 597 18.30 -15.92 -29.40
C ASN A 597 18.84 -16.59 -30.66
N ALA A 598 19.94 -16.08 -31.23
CA ALA A 598 20.60 -16.66 -32.39
C ALA A 598 21.24 -18.04 -32.10
N VAL A 599 21.66 -18.28 -30.86
CA VAL A 599 22.35 -19.53 -30.47
C VAL A 599 21.56 -20.41 -29.50
N ASN A 600 20.47 -19.91 -28.91
CA ASN A 600 19.63 -20.65 -27.98
C ASN A 600 18.27 -20.99 -28.60
N MET A 601 17.93 -22.28 -28.64
CA MET A 601 16.65 -22.76 -29.20
C MET A 601 15.64 -23.18 -28.13
N ALA A 602 16.09 -23.66 -26.97
CA ALA A 602 15.22 -24.10 -25.88
C ALA A 602 14.70 -22.94 -25.02
N SER A 603 15.45 -21.84 -25.00
CA SER A 603 15.15 -20.64 -24.22
C SER A 603 15.30 -19.42 -25.09
N LYS A 604 14.43 -18.42 -24.90
CA LYS A 604 14.45 -17.17 -25.67
C LYS A 604 14.42 -15.97 -24.74
N ARG A 605 15.24 -14.97 -25.04
CA ARG A 605 15.21 -13.67 -24.39
C ARG A 605 14.21 -12.73 -25.04
N GLY A 606 13.52 -11.99 -24.17
CA GLY A 606 12.50 -11.02 -24.47
C GLY A 606 12.86 -9.66 -23.91
N VAL A 607 12.45 -8.62 -24.63
CA VAL A 607 12.61 -7.23 -24.22
C VAL A 607 11.29 -6.55 -24.51
N GLY A 608 10.72 -5.92 -23.50
CA GLY A 608 9.44 -5.25 -23.58
C GLY A 608 9.52 -3.90 -22.93
N ILE A 609 8.78 -2.95 -23.48
CA ILE A 609 8.67 -1.60 -22.95
C ILE A 609 7.20 -1.31 -22.68
N ALA A 610 6.95 -0.57 -21.61
CA ALA A 610 5.66 0.01 -21.35
C ALA A 610 5.76 1.37 -20.66
N SER A 611 4.75 2.20 -20.86
CA SER A 611 4.68 3.54 -20.29
C SER A 611 3.42 3.73 -19.45
N CYS A 612 3.38 4.78 -18.64
CA CYS A 612 2.26 5.08 -17.76
C CYS A 612 2.16 6.59 -17.46
N TRP A 613 0.98 6.95 -17.00
CA TRP A 613 0.72 8.18 -16.26
C TRP A 613 -0.32 7.94 -15.18
N TYR A 614 -0.38 8.83 -14.21
CA TYR A 614 -1.36 8.76 -13.15
C TYR A 614 -1.68 10.13 -12.57
N GLY A 615 -2.96 10.46 -12.48
CA GLY A 615 -3.41 11.67 -11.81
C GLY A 615 -3.16 11.62 -10.30
N CYS A 616 -2.47 12.64 -9.77
CA CYS A 616 -2.17 12.75 -8.34
C CYS A 616 -3.34 13.42 -7.59
N GLY A 617 -4.03 12.66 -6.74
CA GLY A 617 -5.18 13.11 -5.97
C GLY A 617 -6.53 12.48 -6.37
N ASN A 618 -7.62 13.01 -5.82
CA ASN A 618 -8.97 12.59 -6.17
C ASN A 618 -9.29 13.00 -7.62
N THR A 619 -10.05 12.17 -8.33
CA THR A 619 -10.45 12.45 -9.72
C THR A 619 -11.59 13.45 -9.71
N SER A 620 -11.36 14.68 -10.20
CA SER A 620 -12.43 15.68 -10.43
C SER A 620 -13.22 16.06 -9.18
N LEU A 621 -12.63 15.88 -8.00
CA LEU A 621 -13.24 16.13 -6.70
C LEU A 621 -12.27 16.91 -5.81
N PRO A 622 -12.80 17.74 -4.88
CA PRO A 622 -12.00 18.36 -3.83
C PRO A 622 -11.14 17.33 -3.10
N ASN A 623 -9.93 17.75 -2.75
CA ASN A 623 -8.93 16.90 -2.14
C ASN A 623 -8.06 17.65 -1.13
N PRO A 624 -8.64 18.40 -0.18
CA PRO A 624 -7.88 19.28 0.70
C PRO A 624 -6.93 18.51 1.64
N SER A 625 -5.88 19.19 2.07
CA SER A 625 -5.00 18.77 3.17
C SER A 625 -4.63 19.98 4.00
N THR A 626 -4.65 19.84 5.32
CA THR A 626 -4.31 20.89 6.28
C THR A 626 -3.12 20.47 7.13
N ILE A 627 -2.16 21.38 7.30
CA ILE A 627 -0.97 21.18 8.14
C ILE A 627 -0.84 22.34 9.12
N LYS A 628 -0.49 22.00 10.36
CA LYS A 628 -0.17 22.96 11.42
C LYS A 628 1.29 22.80 11.84
N VAL A 629 2.01 23.92 11.95
CA VAL A 629 3.39 23.97 12.45
C VAL A 629 3.53 25.12 13.43
N GLY A 630 4.32 24.92 14.47
CA GLY A 630 4.64 25.98 15.42
C GLY A 630 5.96 25.80 16.15
N ILE A 631 6.32 26.81 16.93
CA ILE A 631 7.50 26.81 17.78
C ILE A 631 7.03 26.89 19.23
N SER A 632 7.51 26.01 20.10
CA SER A 632 7.23 26.04 21.54
C SER A 632 8.04 27.13 22.25
N ALA A 633 7.66 27.45 23.49
CA ALA A 633 8.46 28.35 24.34
C ALA A 633 9.89 27.83 24.61
N SER A 634 10.12 26.51 24.54
CA SER A 634 11.44 25.88 24.67
C SER A 634 12.29 25.94 23.39
N GLY A 635 11.70 26.33 22.25
CA GLY A 635 12.37 26.38 20.95
C GLY A 635 12.26 25.10 20.11
N ASP A 636 11.36 24.17 20.46
CA ASP A 636 11.07 22.99 19.65
C ASP A 636 10.14 23.37 18.49
N VAL A 637 10.47 22.92 17.27
CA VAL A 637 9.58 23.08 16.11
C VAL A 637 8.66 21.88 16.05
N VAL A 638 7.37 22.08 16.29
CA VAL A 638 6.37 21.00 16.32
C VAL A 638 5.57 21.03 15.03
N LEU A 639 5.62 19.94 14.26
CA LEU A 639 4.86 19.74 13.03
C LEU A 639 3.73 18.75 13.31
N HIS A 640 2.49 19.25 13.29
CA HIS A 640 1.26 18.47 13.38
C HIS A 640 0.86 18.03 11.97
N GLN A 641 1.11 16.76 11.69
CA GLN A 641 1.03 16.19 10.35
C GLN A 641 0.06 15.01 10.39
N GLY A 642 -1.18 15.25 9.97
CA GLY A 642 -2.29 14.30 10.10
C GLY A 642 -2.33 13.15 9.08
N ALA A 643 -1.34 13.03 8.21
CA ALA A 643 -1.31 11.98 7.19
C ALA A 643 -0.57 10.74 7.68
N VAL A 644 -1.08 9.57 7.37
CA VAL A 644 -0.50 8.32 7.84
C VAL A 644 0.66 7.88 6.94
N ASP A 645 1.82 7.62 7.54
CA ASP A 645 2.91 6.88 6.89
C ASP A 645 2.66 5.37 7.00
N ILE A 646 2.42 4.72 5.87
CA ILE A 646 2.21 3.27 5.76
C ILE A 646 3.50 2.55 5.34
N GLY A 647 4.63 3.25 5.43
CA GLY A 647 5.95 2.83 4.99
C GLY A 647 6.52 3.64 3.83
N GLN A 648 5.71 4.43 3.12
CA GLN A 648 6.15 5.18 1.94
C GLN A 648 7.08 6.36 2.26
N GLY A 649 7.10 6.87 3.49
CA GLY A 649 8.04 7.92 3.90
C GLY A 649 7.47 9.33 4.08
N SER A 650 6.15 9.49 4.19
CA SER A 650 5.51 10.80 4.41
C SER A 650 6.06 11.53 5.64
N ASN A 651 6.39 10.79 6.71
CA ASN A 651 6.96 11.36 7.94
C ASN A 651 8.27 12.12 7.66
N THR A 652 9.07 11.65 6.72
CA THR A 652 10.36 12.28 6.38
C THR A 652 10.16 13.37 5.34
N VAL A 653 9.47 13.08 4.23
CA VAL A 653 9.38 14.03 3.09
C VAL A 653 8.55 15.28 3.42
N ILE A 654 7.46 15.17 4.18
CA ILE A 654 6.65 16.33 4.56
C ILE A 654 7.45 17.24 5.50
N THR A 655 8.24 16.65 6.38
CA THR A 655 9.11 17.40 7.30
C THR A 655 10.25 18.08 6.56
N GLN A 656 10.88 17.44 5.57
CA GLN A 656 11.89 18.08 4.70
C GLN A 656 11.31 19.31 3.98
N ILE A 657 10.11 19.17 3.40
CA ILE A 657 9.41 20.28 2.73
C ILE A 657 9.13 21.43 3.71
N CYS A 658 8.61 21.14 4.90
CA CYS A 658 8.31 22.16 5.91
C CYS A 658 9.59 22.84 6.43
N ALA A 659 10.68 22.09 6.61
CA ALA A 659 11.96 22.59 7.09
C ALA A 659 12.57 23.64 6.15
N ASP A 660 12.58 23.33 4.84
CA ASP A 660 13.09 24.27 3.84
C ASP A 660 12.16 25.48 3.65
N ALA A 661 10.85 25.28 3.70
CA ALA A 661 9.88 26.36 3.64
C ALA A 661 10.02 27.34 4.82
N LEU A 662 10.30 26.84 6.03
CA LEU A 662 10.52 27.63 7.23
C LEU A 662 11.94 28.24 7.31
N GLY A 663 12.92 27.58 6.69
CA GLY A 663 14.33 27.96 6.73
C GLY A 663 15.04 27.53 8.00
N LEU A 664 14.61 26.43 8.62
CA LEU A 664 15.20 25.85 9.84
C LEU A 664 15.76 24.45 9.58
N PRO A 665 16.76 24.00 10.34
CA PRO A 665 17.36 22.69 10.14
C PRO A 665 16.41 21.56 10.53
N LEU A 666 16.43 20.47 9.74
CA LEU A 666 15.52 19.32 9.86
C LEU A 666 15.52 18.69 11.27
N GLU A 667 16.68 18.63 11.92
CA GLU A 667 16.86 18.05 13.26
C GLU A 667 16.07 18.74 14.38
N LYS A 668 15.61 19.98 14.16
CA LYS A 668 14.83 20.75 15.14
C LYS A 668 13.35 20.41 15.11
N PHE A 669 12.90 19.66 14.10
CA PHE A 669 11.52 19.26 13.97
C PHE A 669 11.18 18.09 14.90
N ARG A 670 10.00 18.16 15.50
CA ARG A 670 9.35 17.10 16.27
C ARG A 670 7.99 16.85 15.64
N LEU A 671 7.71 15.59 15.33
CA LEU A 671 6.48 15.20 14.65
C LEU A 671 5.41 14.84 15.66
N LYS A 672 4.22 15.40 15.46
CA LYS A 672 2.97 14.87 15.97
C LYS A 672 2.27 14.22 14.77
N GLY A 673 2.34 12.89 14.72
CA GLY A 673 1.71 12.09 13.67
C GLY A 673 0.19 12.11 13.76
N ALA A 674 -0.46 11.40 12.84
CA ALA A 674 -1.92 11.37 12.74
C ALA A 674 -2.58 10.96 14.06
N ASP A 675 -3.53 11.80 14.48
CA ASP A 675 -4.43 11.64 15.62
C ASP A 675 -5.57 12.63 15.39
N THR A 676 -6.81 12.13 15.28
CA THR A 676 -7.95 12.96 14.91
C THR A 676 -8.33 14.00 15.98
N ALA A 677 -7.80 13.93 17.19
CA ALA A 677 -8.02 14.92 18.24
C ALA A 677 -7.02 16.08 18.22
N ILE A 678 -5.78 15.87 17.75
CA ILE A 678 -4.69 16.87 17.88
C ILE A 678 -4.00 17.26 16.57
N THR A 679 -4.27 16.57 15.46
CA THR A 679 -3.72 16.92 14.15
C THR A 679 -4.83 17.27 13.16
N PRO A 680 -4.70 18.34 12.35
CA PRO A 680 -5.67 18.64 11.31
C PRO A 680 -5.81 17.51 10.28
N ASP A 681 -6.95 17.48 9.58
CA ASP A 681 -7.17 16.51 8.51
C ASP A 681 -6.23 16.77 7.32
N ALA A 682 -5.29 15.84 7.13
CA ALA A 682 -4.37 15.83 6.01
C ALA A 682 -4.83 14.88 4.89
N GLY A 683 -6.05 14.34 4.98
CA GLY A 683 -6.64 13.37 4.06
C GLY A 683 -6.02 11.98 4.13
N LYS A 684 -6.71 11.02 3.52
CA LYS A 684 -6.28 9.62 3.41
C LYS A 684 -4.97 9.43 2.64
N THR A 685 -4.18 8.43 3.02
CA THR A 685 -2.97 8.03 2.28
C THR A 685 -3.33 7.16 1.07
N SER A 686 -3.72 7.81 -0.02
CA SER A 686 -4.04 7.17 -1.32
C SER A 686 -3.75 8.12 -2.50
N ALA A 687 -3.97 7.65 -3.74
CA ALA A 687 -3.95 8.50 -4.94
C ALA A 687 -2.66 9.32 -5.13
N SER A 688 -1.53 8.83 -4.60
CA SER A 688 -0.20 9.45 -4.68
C SER A 688 -0.18 10.88 -4.15
N ARG A 689 -1.12 11.22 -3.26
CA ARG A 689 -1.42 12.61 -2.92
C ARG A 689 -0.52 13.19 -1.83
N GLN A 690 0.08 12.38 -0.97
CA GLN A 690 0.67 12.92 0.27
C GLN A 690 1.87 13.83 0.02
N THR A 691 2.84 13.42 -0.82
CA THR A 691 3.97 14.30 -1.19
C THR A 691 3.50 15.56 -1.92
N PHE A 692 2.48 15.44 -2.77
CA PHE A 692 1.96 16.57 -3.55
C PHE A 692 1.10 17.50 -2.68
N VAL A 693 -0.08 17.05 -2.25
CA VAL A 693 -1.10 17.88 -1.60
C VAL A 693 -0.71 18.25 -0.17
N THR A 694 -0.38 17.25 0.65
CA THR A 694 0.00 17.48 2.05
C THR A 694 1.39 18.12 2.13
N GLY A 695 2.30 17.78 1.22
CA GLY A 695 3.55 18.51 1.05
C GLY A 695 3.32 19.98 0.70
N LYS A 696 2.38 20.31 -0.20
CA LYS A 696 2.06 21.71 -0.52
C LYS A 696 1.44 22.45 0.66
N ALA A 697 0.57 21.80 1.44
CA ALA A 697 0.05 22.36 2.69
C ALA A 697 1.19 22.63 3.70
N ALA A 698 2.15 21.71 3.83
CA ALA A 698 3.33 21.89 4.68
C ALA A 698 4.27 23.00 4.19
N GLU A 699 4.46 23.13 2.87
CA GLU A 699 5.20 24.24 2.27
C GLU A 699 4.55 25.57 2.66
N LYS A 700 3.23 25.69 2.47
CA LYS A 700 2.47 26.89 2.85
C LYS A 700 2.58 27.19 4.35
N ALA A 701 2.37 26.19 5.20
CA ALA A 701 2.42 26.35 6.66
C ALA A 701 3.82 26.79 7.12
N GLY A 702 4.88 26.19 6.57
CA GLY A 702 6.27 26.58 6.84
C GLY A 702 6.57 28.02 6.40
N ARG A 703 6.14 28.43 5.21
CA ARG A 703 6.29 29.81 4.70
C ARG A 703 5.50 30.82 5.55
N ALA A 704 4.27 30.50 5.94
CA ALA A 704 3.43 31.36 6.75
C ALA A 704 4.02 31.55 8.16
N LEU A 705 4.54 30.48 8.78
CA LEU A 705 5.23 30.57 10.07
C LEU A 705 6.49 31.43 9.96
N ARG A 706 7.28 31.23 8.90
CA ARG A 706 8.46 32.06 8.59
C ARG A 706 8.09 33.54 8.50
N GLU A 707 7.07 33.88 7.71
CA GLU A 707 6.60 35.25 7.53
C GLU A 707 6.19 35.89 8.86
N LYS A 708 5.46 35.15 9.72
CA LYS A 708 5.07 35.65 11.05
C LYS A 708 6.29 36.00 11.91
N ILE A 709 7.32 35.16 11.92
CA ILE A 709 8.56 35.39 12.68
C ILE A 709 9.31 36.61 12.14
N LEU A 710 9.48 36.72 10.82
CA LEU A 710 10.19 37.84 10.19
C LEU A 710 9.45 39.16 10.39
N ARG A 711 8.12 39.14 10.28
CA ARG A 711 7.26 40.31 10.53
C ARG A 711 7.33 40.74 11.99
N PHE A 712 7.31 39.80 12.94
CA PHE A 712 7.49 40.10 14.36
C PHE A 712 8.84 40.78 14.64
N ALA A 713 9.90 40.34 13.95
CA ALA A 713 11.23 40.94 14.07
C ALA A 713 11.42 42.23 13.25
N ASN A 714 10.46 42.59 12.40
CA ASN A 714 10.51 43.73 11.48
C ASN A 714 11.75 43.71 10.55
N VAL A 715 11.92 42.61 9.81
CA VAL A 715 12.99 42.39 8.80
C VAL A 715 12.40 41.89 7.47
N SER A 716 13.19 41.89 6.40
CA SER A 716 12.75 41.37 5.09
C SER A 716 12.80 39.82 5.01
N ASP A 717 12.27 39.30 3.91
CA ASP A 717 12.27 37.87 3.54
C ASP A 717 13.67 37.27 3.36
N ARG A 718 14.67 38.12 3.11
CA ARG A 718 16.09 37.76 2.94
C ARG A 718 16.79 37.37 4.24
N ALA A 719 16.19 37.67 5.40
CA ALA A 719 16.80 37.39 6.69
C ALA A 719 16.87 35.88 6.97
N THR A 720 17.99 35.39 7.51
CA THR A 720 18.09 33.99 7.96
C THR A 720 17.57 33.83 9.38
N ILE A 721 17.02 32.66 9.70
CA ILE A 721 16.50 32.33 11.03
C ILE A 721 17.30 31.16 11.58
N ALA A 722 17.67 31.22 12.85
CA ALA A 722 18.29 30.13 13.59
C ALA A 722 17.65 30.01 14.98
N LEU A 723 17.55 28.77 15.48
CA LEU A 723 17.11 28.48 16.84
C LEU A 723 18.33 28.27 17.75
N ASP A 724 18.34 28.98 18.88
CA ASP A 724 19.31 28.86 19.97
C ASP A 724 18.57 28.70 21.30
N GLY A 725 18.31 27.45 21.68
CA GLY A 725 17.46 27.10 22.81
C GLY A 725 16.09 27.78 22.73
N ALA A 726 15.67 28.43 23.81
CA ALA A 726 14.43 29.19 23.90
C ALA A 726 14.47 30.57 23.21
N SER A 727 15.30 30.73 22.18
CA SER A 727 15.40 31.99 21.44
C SER A 727 15.59 31.81 19.95
N ILE A 728 15.05 32.75 19.17
CA ILE A 728 15.21 32.81 17.72
C ILE A 728 16.21 33.93 17.40
N SER A 729 17.31 33.58 16.73
CA SER A 729 18.26 34.54 16.17
C SER A 729 17.92 34.79 14.70
N ILE A 730 17.81 36.06 14.32
CA ILE A 730 17.41 36.49 12.98
C ILE A 730 18.49 37.41 12.44
N ARG A 731 19.08 37.07 11.29
CA ARG A 731 20.20 37.83 10.71
C ARG A 731 19.84 38.39 9.34
N GLU A 732 20.05 39.68 9.14
CA GLU A 732 19.84 40.40 7.87
C GLU A 732 21.08 41.26 7.58
N GLY A 733 21.93 40.81 6.67
CA GLY A 733 23.26 41.39 6.50
C GLY A 733 24.08 41.28 7.80
N GLU A 734 24.59 42.41 8.29
CA GLU A 734 25.31 42.50 9.58
C GLU A 734 24.38 42.61 10.79
N ALA A 735 23.09 42.94 10.60
CA ALA A 735 22.15 43.11 11.70
C ALA A 735 21.71 41.74 12.26
N THR A 736 21.77 41.58 13.58
CA THR A 736 21.25 40.40 14.29
C THR A 736 20.20 40.83 15.30
N ARG A 737 19.02 40.21 15.24
CA ARG A 737 17.92 40.38 16.20
C ARG A 737 17.71 39.06 16.95
N ARG A 738 17.27 39.15 18.21
CA ARG A 738 16.95 37.99 19.04
C ARG A 738 15.54 38.11 19.58
N ILE A 739 14.75 37.05 19.43
CA ILE A 739 13.44 36.90 20.05
C ILE A 739 13.59 35.91 21.20
N ASP A 740 13.23 36.32 22.41
CA ASP A 740 13.08 35.41 23.56
C ASP A 740 11.69 34.76 23.49
N LEU A 741 11.65 33.44 23.29
CA LEU A 741 10.40 32.69 23.14
C LEU A 741 9.67 32.54 24.47
N THR A 742 10.38 32.61 25.60
CA THR A 742 9.78 32.48 26.94
C THR A 742 8.96 33.71 27.35
N ALA A 743 9.25 34.85 26.72
CA ALA A 743 8.52 36.10 26.92
C ALA A 743 7.21 36.16 26.11
N LEU A 744 6.97 35.19 25.22
CA LEU A 744 5.77 35.14 24.38
C LEU A 744 4.65 34.35 25.05
N LYS A 745 3.40 34.75 24.78
CA LYS A 745 2.22 34.05 25.29
C LYS A 745 2.03 32.73 24.53
N ALA A 746 2.16 31.61 25.23
CA ALA A 746 1.87 30.29 24.68
C ALA A 746 0.36 30.03 24.54
N GLY A 747 -0.03 29.31 23.49
CA GLY A 747 -1.35 28.73 23.33
C GLY A 747 -1.59 27.52 24.25
N ALA A 748 -2.79 26.93 24.17
CA ALA A 748 -3.14 25.74 24.96
C ALA A 748 -2.27 24.52 24.62
N ASP A 749 -1.71 24.50 23.43
CA ASP A 749 -0.76 23.50 22.92
C ASP A 749 0.71 23.82 23.25
N GLY A 750 0.99 24.89 24.00
CA GLY A 750 2.34 25.30 24.38
C GLY A 750 3.13 26.03 23.28
N LEU A 751 2.51 26.32 22.14
CA LEU A 751 3.16 26.99 21.00
C LEU A 751 3.06 28.51 21.12
N VAL A 752 4.15 29.21 20.79
CA VAL A 752 4.25 30.69 20.86
C VAL A 752 4.22 31.37 19.48
N PHE A 753 4.62 30.64 18.44
CA PHE A 753 4.34 30.97 17.04
C PHE A 753 3.66 29.79 16.39
N VAL A 754 2.58 30.03 15.65
CA VAL A 754 1.79 28.97 14.98
C VAL A 754 1.36 29.44 13.60
N ALA A 755 1.43 28.54 12.63
CA ALA A 755 0.74 28.66 11.35
C ALA A 755 -0.01 27.36 11.04
N GLU A 756 -1.17 27.51 10.42
CA GLU A 756 -2.00 26.40 9.94
C GLU A 756 -2.51 26.79 8.57
N GLU A 757 -2.25 25.95 7.57
CA GLU A 757 -2.55 26.25 6.18
C GLU A 757 -3.16 25.03 5.49
N THR A 758 -4.09 25.32 4.57
CA THR A 758 -4.76 24.31 3.75
C THR A 758 -4.35 24.45 2.28
N TYR A 759 -4.20 23.33 1.61
CA TYR A 759 -4.11 23.27 0.15
C TYR A 759 -5.12 22.27 -0.40
N ASP A 760 -5.91 22.73 -1.36
CA ASP A 760 -6.81 21.93 -2.18
C ASP A 760 -6.40 22.11 -3.65
N PRO A 761 -5.99 21.05 -4.37
CA PRO A 761 -5.53 21.16 -5.75
C PRO A 761 -6.64 21.68 -6.69
N PRO A 762 -6.31 22.57 -7.64
CA PRO A 762 -7.30 23.11 -8.57
C PRO A 762 -7.74 22.06 -9.59
N THR A 763 -8.96 21.54 -9.41
CA THR A 763 -9.61 20.58 -10.33
C THR A 763 -11.00 21.07 -10.76
N LEU A 764 -11.51 20.56 -11.88
CA LEU A 764 -12.87 20.80 -12.36
C LEU A 764 -13.62 19.47 -12.50
N PRO A 765 -14.94 19.45 -12.21
CA PRO A 765 -15.75 18.27 -12.48
C PRO A 765 -15.74 17.91 -13.96
N LEU A 766 -15.97 16.64 -14.28
CA LEU A 766 -16.19 16.20 -15.66
C LEU A 766 -17.66 16.39 -16.04
N ASP A 767 -17.90 16.82 -17.28
CA ASP A 767 -19.26 16.89 -17.83
C ASP A 767 -19.80 15.50 -18.22
N ALA A 768 -21.01 15.45 -18.80
CA ALA A 768 -21.64 14.18 -19.21
C ALA A 768 -20.87 13.41 -20.30
N LYS A 769 -19.93 14.05 -21.00
CA LYS A 769 -19.03 13.44 -21.99
C LYS A 769 -17.65 13.13 -21.39
N GLY A 770 -17.48 13.32 -20.08
CA GLY A 770 -16.19 13.10 -19.41
C GLY A 770 -15.16 14.18 -19.71
N GLN A 771 -15.57 15.37 -20.15
CA GLN A 771 -14.65 16.47 -20.46
C GLN A 771 -14.50 17.43 -19.26
N GLY A 772 -13.28 17.87 -18.97
CA GLY A 772 -12.97 18.75 -17.83
C GLY A 772 -11.48 18.76 -17.46
N LYS A 773 -11.16 19.17 -16.22
CA LYS A 773 -9.80 19.20 -15.65
C LYS A 773 -9.73 18.29 -14.41
N PRO A 774 -9.61 16.96 -14.59
CA PRO A 774 -9.75 16.01 -13.49
C PRO A 774 -8.60 16.06 -12.47
N TYR A 775 -7.42 16.57 -12.85
CA TYR A 775 -6.24 16.60 -11.99
C TYR A 775 -5.44 17.89 -12.14
N ALA A 776 -4.82 18.33 -11.06
CA ALA A 776 -3.84 19.41 -11.09
C ALA A 776 -2.47 18.93 -11.60
N VAL A 777 -2.05 17.73 -11.17
CA VAL A 777 -0.72 17.15 -11.46
C VAL A 777 -0.85 15.69 -11.88
N TYR A 778 -0.02 15.27 -12.83
CA TYR A 778 0.16 13.87 -13.22
C TYR A 778 1.61 13.44 -12.97
N GLY A 779 1.79 12.20 -12.50
CA GLY A 779 3.09 11.52 -12.53
C GLY A 779 3.22 10.68 -13.80
N TYR A 780 4.45 10.51 -14.30
CA TYR A 780 4.74 9.76 -15.54
C TYR A 780 5.86 8.76 -15.33
N GLY A 781 5.87 7.70 -16.12
CA GLY A 781 6.99 6.77 -16.11
C GLY A 781 6.97 5.79 -17.26
N ALA A 782 8.11 5.15 -17.50
CA ALA A 782 8.27 4.06 -18.45
C ALA A 782 9.28 3.04 -17.92
N GLN A 783 9.06 1.78 -18.26
CA GLN A 783 9.93 0.68 -17.84
C GLN A 783 10.29 -0.22 -19.03
N ILE A 784 11.52 -0.72 -19.02
CA ILE A 784 11.97 -1.84 -19.85
C ILE A 784 12.07 -3.08 -18.97
N ALA A 785 11.50 -4.18 -19.43
CA ALA A 785 11.69 -5.51 -18.84
C ALA A 785 12.55 -6.36 -19.78
N GLU A 786 13.64 -6.90 -19.25
CA GLU A 786 14.49 -7.91 -19.88
C GLU A 786 14.24 -9.26 -19.20
N LEU A 787 13.93 -10.29 -19.99
CA LEU A 787 13.61 -11.61 -19.44
C LEU A 787 14.06 -12.73 -20.36
N GLU A 788 14.04 -13.93 -19.81
CA GLU A 788 14.26 -15.18 -20.51
C GLU A 788 13.05 -16.10 -20.29
N VAL A 789 12.57 -16.76 -21.35
CA VAL A 789 11.46 -17.72 -21.32
C VAL A 789 11.97 -19.10 -21.71
N ASP A 790 11.79 -20.07 -20.82
CA ASP A 790 11.95 -21.48 -21.15
C ASP A 790 10.75 -21.93 -22.00
N LEU A 791 10.98 -22.28 -23.27
CA LEU A 791 9.90 -22.62 -24.19
C LEU A 791 9.24 -23.98 -23.89
N LYS A 792 9.89 -24.85 -23.11
CA LYS A 792 9.35 -26.16 -22.72
C LYS A 792 8.51 -26.08 -21.46
N LEU A 793 8.89 -25.24 -20.51
CA LEU A 793 8.26 -25.12 -19.20
C LEU A 793 7.31 -23.91 -19.11
N GLY A 794 7.46 -22.92 -19.97
CA GLY A 794 6.76 -21.64 -19.89
C GLY A 794 7.24 -20.77 -18.73
N THR A 795 8.32 -21.13 -18.04
CA THR A 795 8.86 -20.36 -16.92
C THR A 795 9.56 -19.10 -17.42
N VAL A 796 9.47 -18.03 -16.61
CA VAL A 796 10.06 -16.73 -16.91
C VAL A 796 11.13 -16.43 -15.87
N LYS A 797 12.32 -16.07 -16.34
CA LYS A 797 13.38 -15.50 -15.50
C LYS A 797 13.56 -14.04 -15.86
N LEU A 798 13.31 -13.14 -14.90
CA LEU A 798 13.61 -11.72 -15.08
C LEU A 798 15.12 -11.51 -14.97
N ILE A 799 15.68 -10.79 -15.93
CA ILE A 799 17.12 -10.49 -16.00
C ILE A 799 17.38 -9.12 -15.39
N LYS A 800 16.60 -8.11 -15.81
CA LYS A 800 16.77 -6.72 -15.39
C LYS A 800 15.49 -5.92 -15.67
N ILE A 801 15.25 -4.91 -14.84
CA ILE A 801 14.27 -3.86 -15.12
C ILE A 801 14.98 -2.50 -15.08
N THR A 802 14.82 -1.70 -16.13
CA THR A 802 15.25 -0.28 -16.15
C THR A 802 14.00 0.58 -16.08
N ALA A 803 13.96 1.50 -15.12
CA ALA A 803 12.76 2.24 -14.75
C ALA A 803 13.01 3.75 -14.71
N ALA A 804 12.43 4.46 -15.68
CA ALA A 804 12.46 5.91 -15.76
C ALA A 804 11.15 6.49 -15.24
N HIS A 805 11.22 7.34 -14.21
CA HIS A 805 10.04 7.96 -13.60
C HIS A 805 10.24 9.46 -13.45
N ASP A 806 9.25 10.22 -13.90
CA ASP A 806 9.16 11.65 -13.69
C ASP A 806 8.51 11.94 -12.34
N VAL A 807 9.34 12.38 -11.42
CA VAL A 807 8.98 12.63 -10.02
C VAL A 807 8.82 14.12 -9.73
N GLY A 808 8.96 14.98 -10.75
CA GLY A 808 9.21 16.39 -10.55
C GLY A 808 10.46 16.57 -9.69
N LYS A 809 10.39 17.33 -8.61
CA LYS A 809 11.48 17.35 -7.63
C LYS A 809 11.50 16.10 -6.74
N ALA A 810 12.59 15.34 -6.75
CA ALA A 810 12.84 14.27 -5.79
C ALA A 810 13.11 14.89 -4.41
N ILE A 811 12.13 14.82 -3.49
CA ILE A 811 12.28 15.34 -2.13
C ILE A 811 13.34 14.53 -1.35
N ASN A 812 13.28 13.20 -1.46
CA ASN A 812 14.26 12.27 -0.92
C ASN A 812 14.55 11.17 -1.95
N PRO A 813 15.66 11.27 -2.71
CA PRO A 813 15.99 10.31 -3.76
C PRO A 813 16.01 8.84 -3.32
N VAL A 814 16.55 8.55 -2.12
CA VAL A 814 16.62 7.16 -1.60
C VAL A 814 15.23 6.57 -1.37
N LEU A 815 14.27 7.38 -0.88
CA LEU A 815 12.89 6.93 -0.68
C LEU A 815 12.13 6.78 -2.01
N VAL A 816 12.41 7.63 -2.99
CA VAL A 816 11.87 7.53 -4.36
C VAL A 816 12.27 6.20 -4.98
N GLU A 817 13.55 5.85 -4.95
CA GLU A 817 14.06 4.56 -5.44
C GLU A 817 13.38 3.37 -4.76
N GLY A 818 13.22 3.42 -3.42
CA GLY A 818 12.54 2.35 -2.68
C GLY A 818 11.07 2.19 -3.08
N GLN A 819 10.37 3.29 -3.40
CA GLN A 819 8.99 3.21 -3.91
C GLN A 819 8.94 2.59 -5.32
N ILE A 820 9.92 2.90 -6.18
CA ILE A 820 10.06 2.31 -7.52
C ILE A 820 10.28 0.80 -7.41
N GLU A 821 11.26 0.36 -6.61
CA GLU A 821 11.57 -1.06 -6.40
C GLU A 821 10.36 -1.84 -5.83
N GLY A 822 9.66 -1.27 -4.84
CA GLY A 822 8.44 -1.86 -4.30
C GLY A 822 7.28 -1.95 -5.29
N GLY A 823 7.11 -0.91 -6.13
CA GLY A 823 6.11 -0.90 -7.20
C GLY A 823 6.40 -1.97 -8.25
N ILE A 824 7.66 -2.11 -8.66
CA ILE A 824 8.11 -3.13 -9.58
C ILE A 824 7.86 -4.53 -9.01
N ALA A 825 8.18 -4.78 -7.75
CA ALA A 825 7.92 -6.08 -7.12
C ALA A 825 6.43 -6.46 -7.18
N GLN A 826 5.53 -5.54 -6.82
CA GLN A 826 4.08 -5.76 -6.94
C GLN A 826 3.64 -5.99 -8.40
N GLY A 827 4.29 -5.31 -9.35
CA GLY A 827 4.00 -5.44 -10.78
C GLY A 827 4.44 -6.77 -11.38
N ILE A 828 5.58 -7.29 -10.92
CA ILE A 828 6.04 -8.66 -11.22
C ILE A 828 5.00 -9.66 -10.73
N GLY A 829 4.50 -9.47 -9.50
CA GLY A 829 3.43 -10.28 -8.92
C GLY A 829 2.21 -10.33 -9.82
N MET A 830 1.64 -9.16 -10.12
CA MET A 830 0.49 -9.03 -11.02
C MET A 830 0.75 -9.64 -12.40
N ALA A 831 1.97 -9.54 -12.94
CA ALA A 831 2.30 -10.04 -14.25
C ALA A 831 2.42 -11.57 -14.31
N LEU A 832 3.01 -12.22 -13.31
CA LEU A 832 3.53 -13.59 -13.43
C LEU A 832 2.93 -14.61 -12.45
N MET A 833 2.44 -14.21 -11.28
CA MET A 833 2.15 -15.17 -10.21
C MET A 833 0.94 -14.86 -9.31
N GLU A 834 0.66 -13.60 -9.00
CA GLU A 834 -0.35 -13.24 -8.01
C GLU A 834 -1.77 -13.41 -8.55
N GLU A 835 -2.52 -14.31 -7.93
CA GLU A 835 -3.91 -14.59 -8.27
C GLU A 835 -4.65 -15.09 -7.03
N TYR A 836 -5.57 -14.26 -6.52
CA TYR A 836 -6.48 -14.67 -5.45
C TYR A 836 -7.68 -15.39 -6.05
N ILE A 837 -7.90 -16.65 -5.68
CA ILE A 837 -9.02 -17.45 -6.15
C ILE A 837 -10.07 -17.53 -5.02
N PRO A 838 -11.25 -16.89 -5.18
CA PRO A 838 -12.29 -16.92 -4.16
C PRO A 838 -12.66 -18.35 -3.73
N GLY A 839 -12.70 -18.59 -2.43
CA GLY A 839 -13.03 -19.90 -1.86
C GLY A 839 -11.89 -20.93 -1.90
N ARG A 840 -10.73 -20.59 -2.48
CA ARG A 840 -9.57 -21.50 -2.56
C ARG A 840 -8.30 -20.91 -1.95
N THR A 841 -8.03 -19.63 -2.19
CA THR A 841 -6.84 -18.95 -1.64
C THR A 841 -7.13 -18.44 -0.24
N GLU A 842 -6.39 -18.91 0.75
CA GLU A 842 -6.71 -18.72 2.16
C GLU A 842 -5.53 -18.19 2.99
N ASN A 843 -4.30 -18.24 2.49
CA ASN A 843 -3.10 -17.83 3.23
C ASN A 843 -1.95 -17.43 2.28
N LEU A 844 -0.71 -17.38 2.78
CA LEU A 844 0.47 -17.02 1.98
C LEU A 844 1.20 -18.25 1.39
N HIS A 845 0.79 -19.46 1.78
CA HIS A 845 1.29 -20.70 1.19
C HIS A 845 0.66 -20.94 -0.19
N ASP A 846 -0.63 -20.64 -0.34
CA ASP A 846 -1.39 -20.81 -1.58
C ASP A 846 -1.56 -19.52 -2.41
N TYR A 847 -1.15 -18.37 -1.87
CA TYR A 847 -1.03 -17.10 -2.58
C TYR A 847 0.44 -16.74 -2.83
N LEU A 848 0.90 -16.95 -4.06
CA LEU A 848 2.30 -16.70 -4.44
C LEU A 848 2.57 -15.20 -4.57
N ILE A 849 3.51 -14.70 -3.75
CA ILE A 849 3.99 -13.32 -3.76
C ILE A 849 5.45 -13.32 -4.23
N PRO A 850 5.89 -12.31 -5.00
CA PRO A 850 7.30 -12.15 -5.35
C PRO A 850 8.21 -12.18 -4.12
N THR A 851 9.11 -13.15 -4.12
CA THR A 851 10.16 -13.34 -3.12
C THR A 851 11.42 -12.59 -3.53
N ILE A 852 12.44 -12.64 -2.67
CA ILE A 852 13.75 -12.06 -2.95
C ILE A 852 14.43 -12.63 -4.21
N GLY A 853 14.11 -13.87 -4.59
CA GLY A 853 14.64 -14.52 -5.80
C GLY A 853 13.92 -14.12 -7.09
N ASP A 854 12.71 -13.56 -6.99
CA ASP A 854 11.88 -13.19 -8.14
C ASP A 854 12.18 -11.76 -8.63
N VAL A 855 12.72 -10.90 -7.76
CA VAL A 855 12.98 -9.48 -8.11
C VAL A 855 14.38 -9.32 -8.72
N PRO A 856 14.49 -8.92 -10.00
CA PRO A 856 15.78 -8.76 -10.68
C PRO A 856 16.48 -7.47 -10.21
N PRO A 857 17.75 -7.26 -10.60
CA PRO A 857 18.36 -5.93 -10.54
C PRO A 857 17.47 -4.86 -11.18
N VAL A 858 17.32 -3.74 -10.46
CA VAL A 858 16.55 -2.58 -10.91
C VAL A 858 17.50 -1.40 -11.12
N GLU A 859 17.45 -0.80 -12.31
CA GLU A 859 18.13 0.46 -12.61
C GLU A 859 17.11 1.61 -12.58
N HIS A 860 17.33 2.57 -11.69
CA HIS A 860 16.45 3.73 -11.51
C HIS A 860 16.95 4.95 -12.29
N ILE A 861 16.08 5.59 -13.06
CA ILE A 861 16.34 6.86 -13.75
C ILE A 861 15.32 7.87 -13.23
N LEU A 862 15.77 8.80 -12.38
CA LEU A 862 14.91 9.84 -11.81
C LEU A 862 14.88 11.03 -12.77
N ILE A 863 13.73 11.25 -13.38
CA ILE A 863 13.47 12.39 -14.26
C ILE A 863 12.87 13.51 -13.40
N GLU A 864 13.49 14.69 -13.40
CA GLU A 864 13.01 15.84 -12.64
C GLU A 864 12.41 16.92 -13.55
N VAL A 865 11.19 16.70 -14.06
CA VAL A 865 10.42 17.73 -14.79
C VAL A 865 9.45 18.41 -13.80
N PRO A 866 9.79 19.60 -13.25
CA PRO A 866 9.04 20.20 -12.16
C PRO A 866 7.63 20.62 -12.58
N ASP A 867 6.70 20.56 -11.63
CA ASP A 867 5.33 21.06 -11.79
C ASP A 867 5.06 22.20 -10.80
N PRO A 868 4.57 23.38 -11.25
CA PRO A 868 4.37 24.54 -10.39
C PRO A 868 3.36 24.34 -9.25
N GLU A 869 2.41 23.41 -9.40
CA GLU A 869 1.45 23.07 -8.33
C GLU A 869 2.13 22.28 -7.20
N GLY A 870 3.16 21.51 -7.55
CA GLY A 870 3.94 20.70 -6.62
C GLY A 870 4.70 21.52 -5.56
N PRO A 871 4.91 20.99 -4.34
CA PRO A 871 5.82 21.61 -3.39
C PRO A 871 7.25 21.51 -3.91
N PHE A 872 7.91 22.66 -4.09
CA PHE A 872 9.23 22.74 -4.73
C PHE A 872 9.33 22.05 -6.11
N GLY A 873 8.21 21.89 -6.83
CA GLY A 873 8.17 21.19 -8.11
C GLY A 873 7.92 19.69 -8.03
N ALA A 874 7.71 19.11 -6.83
CA ALA A 874 7.54 17.67 -6.62
C ALA A 874 6.17 17.14 -7.03
N LYS A 875 6.13 15.88 -7.48
CA LYS A 875 4.91 15.16 -7.87
C LYS A 875 4.61 14.02 -6.90
N GLY A 876 3.42 13.44 -7.03
CA GLY A 876 3.07 12.19 -6.39
C GLY A 876 3.72 10.98 -7.08
N LEU A 877 4.36 10.09 -6.32
CA LEU A 877 5.06 8.92 -6.87
C LEU A 877 4.32 7.59 -6.66
N GLY A 878 3.63 7.47 -5.53
CA GLY A 878 3.25 6.20 -4.92
C GLY A 878 2.75 5.16 -5.91
N GLU A 879 1.82 5.45 -6.80
CA GLU A 879 1.13 4.42 -7.58
C GLU A 879 1.66 4.18 -8.98
N HIS A 880 2.16 5.21 -9.65
CA HIS A 880 2.49 5.11 -11.06
C HIS A 880 3.71 4.22 -11.32
N VAL A 881 4.56 4.03 -10.30
CA VAL A 881 5.72 3.12 -10.35
C VAL A 881 5.39 1.64 -10.55
N LEU A 882 4.15 1.23 -10.26
CA LEU A 882 3.67 -0.14 -10.50
C LEU A 882 3.15 -0.33 -11.93
N ILE A 883 2.54 0.72 -12.50
CA ILE A 883 1.67 0.63 -13.67
C ILE A 883 2.36 0.02 -14.92
N PRO A 884 3.61 0.42 -15.28
CA PRO A 884 4.20 -0.06 -16.52
C PRO A 884 4.87 -1.45 -16.38
N THR A 885 5.03 -1.99 -15.17
CA THR A 885 5.79 -3.24 -14.96
C THR A 885 5.14 -4.44 -15.64
N ALA A 886 3.86 -4.69 -15.36
CA ALA A 886 3.15 -5.84 -15.93
C ALA A 886 3.08 -5.81 -17.47
N PRO A 887 2.66 -4.71 -18.12
CA PRO A 887 2.68 -4.65 -19.57
C PRO A 887 4.09 -4.76 -20.17
N ALA A 888 5.12 -4.20 -19.55
CA ALA A 888 6.50 -4.37 -20.04
C ALA A 888 6.92 -5.85 -20.04
N ILE A 889 6.58 -6.59 -18.98
CA ILE A 889 6.86 -8.03 -18.88
C ILE A 889 6.06 -8.81 -19.93
N LEU A 890 4.77 -8.54 -20.10
CA LEU A 890 3.93 -9.22 -21.09
C LEU A 890 4.42 -8.95 -22.53
N ASN A 891 4.81 -7.71 -22.83
CA ASN A 891 5.42 -7.35 -24.12
C ASN A 891 6.78 -8.04 -24.32
N ALA A 892 7.56 -8.24 -23.26
CA ALA A 892 8.82 -8.97 -23.31
C ALA A 892 8.60 -10.47 -23.55
N ILE A 893 7.61 -11.10 -22.90
CA ILE A 893 7.20 -12.49 -23.17
C ILE A 893 6.80 -12.63 -24.64
N ARG A 894 5.98 -11.69 -25.14
CA ARG A 894 5.59 -11.67 -26.56
C ARG A 894 6.79 -11.50 -27.48
N HIS A 895 7.78 -10.67 -27.13
CA HIS A 895 9.01 -10.55 -27.92
C HIS A 895 9.78 -11.89 -27.99
N ALA A 896 9.94 -12.57 -26.86
CA ALA A 896 10.68 -13.83 -26.78
C ALA A 896 10.00 -14.99 -27.52
N THR A 897 8.68 -15.09 -27.40
CA THR A 897 7.91 -16.29 -27.78
C THR A 897 7.00 -16.05 -28.98
N GLY A 898 6.65 -14.79 -29.24
CA GLY A 898 5.60 -14.37 -30.14
C GLY A 898 4.20 -14.86 -29.77
N VAL A 899 3.94 -15.18 -28.49
CA VAL A 899 2.59 -15.51 -27.99
C VAL A 899 1.97 -14.32 -27.28
N LEU A 900 0.63 -14.29 -27.25
CA LEU A 900 -0.15 -13.29 -26.53
C LEU A 900 -0.85 -13.97 -25.35
N VAL A 901 -0.59 -13.48 -24.13
CA VAL A 901 -1.30 -13.94 -22.93
C VAL A 901 -2.44 -12.98 -22.65
N THR A 902 -3.68 -13.47 -22.77
CA THR A 902 -4.90 -12.66 -22.62
C THR A 902 -5.57 -12.80 -21.25
N LYS A 903 -5.03 -13.66 -20.36
CA LYS A 903 -5.44 -13.77 -18.96
C LYS A 903 -4.24 -13.63 -18.04
N VAL A 904 -4.26 -12.61 -17.20
CA VAL A 904 -3.16 -12.23 -16.28
C VAL A 904 -3.50 -12.73 -14.86
N PRO A 905 -2.56 -13.37 -14.13
CA PRO A 905 -1.12 -13.47 -14.41
C PRO A 905 -0.73 -14.46 -15.51
N ALA A 906 0.37 -14.19 -16.21
CA ALA A 906 1.03 -15.07 -17.18
C ALA A 906 1.81 -16.18 -16.46
N THR A 907 1.08 -17.10 -15.82
CA THR A 907 1.67 -18.26 -15.16
C THR A 907 2.41 -19.16 -16.16
N PRO A 908 3.37 -19.99 -15.70
CA PRO A 908 4.07 -20.92 -16.60
C PRO A 908 3.12 -21.81 -17.41
N SER A 909 2.04 -22.28 -16.79
CA SER A 909 1.01 -23.09 -17.46
C SER A 909 0.27 -22.32 -18.55
N ARG A 910 -0.05 -21.03 -18.35
CA ARG A 910 -0.72 -20.18 -19.35
C ARG A 910 0.22 -19.83 -20.50
N ILE A 911 1.48 -19.53 -20.21
CA ILE A 911 2.49 -19.26 -21.25
C ILE A 911 2.71 -20.50 -22.10
N LEU A 912 2.92 -21.67 -21.48
CA LEU A 912 3.13 -22.92 -22.19
C LEU A 912 1.91 -23.32 -23.05
N ALA A 913 0.70 -23.13 -22.54
CA ALA A 913 -0.52 -23.36 -23.31
C ALA A 913 -0.57 -22.47 -24.57
N ALA A 914 -0.24 -21.18 -24.44
CA ALA A 914 -0.21 -20.24 -25.55
C ALA A 914 0.89 -20.59 -26.59
N ILE A 915 2.06 -21.07 -26.14
CA ILE A 915 3.14 -21.55 -27.03
C ILE A 915 2.65 -22.75 -27.84
N ARG A 916 2.06 -23.75 -27.18
CA ARG A 916 1.55 -24.96 -27.84
C ARG A 916 0.43 -24.66 -28.82
N GLU A 917 -0.47 -23.74 -28.49
CA GLU A 917 -1.53 -23.32 -29.39
C GLU A 917 -0.98 -22.65 -30.65
N LYS A 918 0.03 -21.79 -30.50
CA LYS A 918 0.72 -21.16 -31.63
C LYS A 918 1.42 -22.20 -32.51
N GLU A 919 2.09 -23.19 -31.91
CA GLU A 919 2.74 -24.27 -32.65
C GLU A 919 1.74 -25.14 -33.40
N ALA A 920 0.57 -25.44 -32.82
CA ALA A 920 -0.48 -26.20 -33.46
C ALA A 920 -1.15 -25.48 -34.65
N ARG A 921 -1.02 -24.15 -34.74
CA ARG A 921 -1.51 -23.32 -35.86
C ARG A 921 -0.49 -23.19 -37.00
N ARG A 922 0.75 -23.63 -36.80
CA ARG A 922 1.83 -23.66 -37.82
C ARG A 922 1.88 -25.03 -38.47
#